data_AF-A0A1F9BN63-F1
#
_entry.id   AF-A0A1F9BN63-F1
#
_cell.length_a   1.000
_cell.length_b   1.000
_cell.length_c   1.000
_cell.angle_alpha   90.00
_cell.angle_beta   90.00
_cell.angle_gamma   90.00
#
_symmetry.space_group_name_H-M   'P 1'
#
loop_
_entity.id
_entity.type
_entity.pdbx_description
1 polymer ?
#
loop_
_entity_poly.entity_id
_entity_poly.type
_entity_poly.pdbx_seq_one_letter_code
_entity_poly.pdbx_strand_id
1 'polypeptide(L)'
;MWPKARHLVWLIAALLGLGSNLPALALDQGGGHLGWSYYSLRLRTGGQNINFSETYGFVDFYQKVTNYGVLDGRLVYSHLEEPDLPSDGWRRGYGRLSLKNYRLGRSTLDVSAGDQTFLWTHLPLRFSNYFYPMTFFRGFDARITHPFLQIEVLGGEVTRSYGLSGETFLGMGESLYGFLARSQPWERWILESGVFLTHNETDYTGKQVTNNNLVYRLGSQLQTWSRLYLLGEFMQSFAEIPSNRKVEDVAYRVGPMWRGERLRLEGNYRYFGPNFHLINQIYQPERAVEGLFLAGDYNPWPFLWLYGSYDSAQTNLLNDVSRSINETTFRSGGVRFYRQPWPSLFYRYTESNLATRGDFPVRVQGQSSTHYGEIIQRLKFMDIYARYTRNQFRDEINPASSYRKDVPLLGARSYHRRFSWYLEGEYDRYSNPKMGRGFDGLYLRAGGNYSFSSNLSLFGELTYRPRSNRYGGQLGINWKLPHGFYLRAYGRMEKATLRAGDILNDFSTNQVTLQISKAFGWGKKTRVAGQMPGQEWLGSGVIEGWVFNDANLNHARDTGEEGVEGVKIRLEDGSTVTTDAQGHYEFPAVAAGKHVVTMDTRRIPASYTFFDSETMAVEVKRRSSARVDFAFGKGAEIRGRVLEDTDGKGRAAPGAKGLPDVLVLLKPGDWNTYTDSEGNFFFEGLAPREYELSVHPETLPAYSRITSSEMPAKVNLKPGEVVRGLNFLVYHGRPIVFK
;
A
#
# COMPACT_ATOMS: atom_id res chain seq x y z
N MET A 1 19.23 -26.80 -4.47
CA MET A 1 20.55 -26.15 -4.61
C MET A 1 20.65 -25.56 -6.00
N TRP A 2 20.81 -24.23 -6.14
CA TRP A 2 21.10 -23.55 -7.41
C TRP A 2 22.28 -22.59 -7.17
N PRO A 3 23.52 -22.96 -7.50
CA PRO A 3 24.68 -22.09 -7.31
C PRO A 3 24.82 -21.07 -8.46
N LYS A 4 25.31 -19.87 -8.12
CA LYS A 4 25.82 -18.82 -9.05
C LYS A 4 24.80 -18.06 -9.93
N ALA A 5 23.96 -17.24 -9.29
CA ALA A 5 23.24 -16.15 -9.94
C ALA A 5 24.12 -15.06 -10.61
N ARG A 6 25.46 -15.13 -10.48
CA ARG A 6 26.41 -14.20 -11.12
C ARG A 6 26.32 -14.18 -12.66
N HIS A 7 25.94 -15.30 -13.29
CA HIS A 7 25.89 -15.39 -14.75
C HIS A 7 24.69 -14.66 -15.36
N LEU A 8 23.57 -14.54 -14.64
CA LEU A 8 22.38 -13.83 -15.10
C LEU A 8 22.66 -12.33 -15.28
N VAL A 9 23.41 -11.73 -14.34
CA VAL A 9 23.80 -10.31 -14.39
C VAL A 9 24.68 -9.99 -15.60
N TRP A 10 25.63 -10.87 -15.93
CA TRP A 10 26.47 -10.72 -17.14
C TRP A 10 25.67 -10.84 -18.43
N LEU A 11 24.71 -11.78 -18.49
CA LEU A 11 23.82 -11.92 -19.64
C LEU A 11 22.97 -10.65 -19.87
N ILE A 12 22.50 -10.04 -18.78
CA ILE A 12 21.64 -8.85 -18.80
C ILE A 12 22.43 -7.57 -19.10
N ALA A 13 23.64 -7.42 -18.57
CA ALA A 13 24.52 -6.31 -18.91
C ALA A 13 24.91 -6.33 -20.41
N ALA A 14 25.17 -7.52 -20.96
CA ALA A 14 25.45 -7.71 -22.39
C ALA A 14 24.21 -7.38 -23.26
N LEU A 15 23.01 -7.82 -22.86
CA LEU A 15 21.77 -7.52 -23.57
C LEU A 15 21.37 -6.03 -23.53
N LEU A 16 21.84 -5.27 -22.52
CA LEU A 16 21.58 -3.83 -22.38
C LEU A 16 22.69 -2.94 -22.97
N GLY A 17 23.72 -3.52 -23.61
CA GLY A 17 24.83 -2.77 -24.20
C GLY A 17 25.71 -2.03 -23.18
N LEU A 18 25.63 -2.39 -21.91
CA LEU A 18 26.39 -1.75 -20.83
C LEU A 18 27.80 -2.33 -20.78
N GLY A 19 28.78 -1.52 -21.20
CA GLY A 19 30.19 -1.92 -21.34
C GLY A 19 30.85 -2.46 -20.08
N SER A 20 32.01 -3.11 -20.27
CA SER A 20 32.73 -3.96 -19.31
C SER A 20 33.24 -3.32 -18.00
N ASN A 21 32.90 -2.06 -17.72
CA ASN A 21 33.37 -1.28 -16.56
C ASN A 21 32.26 -1.01 -15.52
N LEU A 22 31.38 -1.98 -15.26
CA LEU A 22 30.50 -1.92 -14.09
C LEU A 22 31.24 -2.44 -12.84
N PRO A 23 31.45 -1.61 -11.79
CA PRO A 23 31.94 -2.14 -10.52
C PRO A 23 30.96 -3.19 -9.98
N ALA A 24 31.47 -4.18 -9.26
CA ALA A 24 30.70 -5.36 -8.85
C ALA A 24 29.37 -4.97 -8.19
N LEU A 25 28.28 -5.14 -8.93
CA LEU A 25 26.94 -4.74 -8.51
C LEU A 25 26.59 -5.38 -7.17
N ALA A 26 26.48 -4.55 -6.13
CA ALA A 26 25.94 -4.98 -4.85
C ALA A 26 24.47 -5.39 -5.07
N LEU A 27 24.22 -6.69 -5.00
CA LEU A 27 22.87 -7.23 -5.12
C LEU A 27 22.16 -7.08 -3.77
N ASP A 28 21.33 -6.04 -3.66
CA ASP A 28 20.35 -5.86 -2.59
C ASP A 28 19.36 -7.04 -2.52
N GLN A 29 18.45 -7.03 -1.54
CA GLN A 29 17.38 -8.02 -1.48
C GLN A 29 16.56 -8.06 -2.79
N GLY A 30 16.58 -9.22 -3.45
CA GLY A 30 15.68 -9.59 -4.55
C GLY A 30 14.67 -10.64 -4.10
N GLY A 31 13.70 -10.91 -4.97
CA GLY A 31 12.69 -11.93 -4.74
C GLY A 31 11.91 -12.24 -6.01
N GLY A 32 11.13 -13.30 -5.97
CA GLY A 32 10.35 -13.74 -7.12
C GLY A 32 9.29 -14.74 -6.71
N HIS A 33 8.33 -14.92 -7.60
CA HIS A 33 7.30 -15.92 -7.47
C HIS A 33 7.39 -16.88 -8.65
N LEU A 34 7.23 -18.16 -8.38
CA LEU A 34 6.94 -19.14 -9.41
C LEU A 34 5.63 -19.82 -9.08
N GLY A 35 4.92 -20.25 -10.11
CA GLY A 35 3.70 -21.02 -9.94
C GLY A 35 3.36 -21.86 -11.13
N TRP A 36 2.55 -22.87 -10.87
CA TRP A 36 1.94 -23.74 -11.85
C TRP A 36 0.46 -23.85 -11.49
N SER A 37 -0.40 -23.73 -12.50
CA SER A 37 -1.84 -23.86 -12.36
C SER A 37 -2.39 -24.79 -13.42
N TYR A 38 -3.41 -25.54 -13.03
CA TYR A 38 -4.26 -26.31 -13.91
C TYR A 38 -5.71 -25.89 -13.69
N TYR A 39 -6.41 -25.60 -14.78
CA TYR A 39 -7.84 -25.35 -14.82
C TYR A 39 -8.47 -26.35 -15.78
N SER A 40 -9.61 -26.91 -15.41
CA SER A 40 -10.47 -27.61 -16.36
C SER A 40 -11.93 -27.28 -16.15
N LEU A 41 -12.68 -27.27 -17.25
CA LEU A 41 -14.11 -27.08 -17.30
C LEU A 41 -14.74 -28.12 -18.23
N ARG A 42 -15.66 -28.91 -17.69
CA ARG A 42 -16.53 -29.81 -18.44
C ARG A 42 -17.96 -29.30 -18.37
N LEU A 43 -18.49 -28.85 -19.49
CA LEU A 43 -19.90 -28.52 -19.68
C LEU A 43 -20.58 -29.67 -20.44
N ARG A 44 -21.65 -30.22 -19.89
CA ARG A 44 -22.58 -31.11 -20.60
C ARG A 44 -23.90 -30.38 -20.75
N THR A 45 -24.46 -30.33 -21.96
CA THR A 45 -25.75 -29.68 -22.26
C THR A 45 -26.36 -30.29 -23.53
N GLY A 46 -27.67 -30.52 -23.58
CA GLY A 46 -28.34 -31.00 -24.81
C GLY A 46 -27.77 -32.30 -25.42
N GLY A 47 -27.13 -33.15 -24.60
CA GLY A 47 -26.44 -34.36 -25.05
C GLY A 47 -24.96 -34.17 -25.47
N GLN A 48 -24.53 -32.93 -25.75
CA GLN A 48 -23.14 -32.61 -26.07
C GLN A 48 -22.26 -32.50 -24.82
N ASN A 49 -20.98 -32.83 -24.96
CA ASN A 49 -19.94 -32.62 -23.94
C ASN A 49 -18.86 -31.69 -24.49
N ILE A 50 -18.66 -30.55 -23.85
CA ILE A 50 -17.67 -29.54 -24.18
C ILE A 50 -16.64 -29.53 -23.04
N ASN A 51 -15.37 -29.80 -23.36
CA ASN A 51 -14.28 -29.81 -22.38
C ASN A 51 -13.26 -28.73 -22.76
N PHE A 52 -12.81 -27.96 -21.77
CA PHE A 52 -11.67 -27.05 -21.88
C PHE A 52 -10.68 -27.37 -20.77
N SER A 53 -9.39 -27.27 -21.08
CA SER A 53 -8.33 -27.42 -20.07
C SER A 53 -7.21 -26.41 -20.34
N GLU A 54 -6.75 -25.71 -19.30
CA GLU A 54 -5.58 -24.83 -19.39
C GLU A 54 -4.57 -25.21 -18.32
N THR A 55 -3.35 -25.55 -18.74
CA THR A 55 -2.19 -25.68 -17.87
C THR A 55 -1.27 -24.49 -18.11
N TYR A 56 -1.02 -23.66 -17.10
CA TYR A 56 -0.07 -22.56 -17.24
C TYR A 56 0.94 -22.50 -16.08
N GLY A 57 2.19 -22.19 -16.44
CA GLY A 57 3.28 -21.98 -15.50
C GLY A 57 3.82 -20.57 -15.64
N PHE A 58 4.19 -19.94 -14.52
CA PHE A 58 4.81 -18.62 -14.51
C PHE A 58 6.05 -18.57 -13.60
N VAL A 59 6.98 -17.69 -13.96
CA VAL A 59 8.07 -17.23 -13.11
C VAL A 59 8.16 -15.72 -13.24
N ASP A 60 8.11 -15.01 -12.12
CA ASP A 60 8.45 -13.61 -12.01
C ASP A 60 9.59 -13.39 -11.02
N PHE A 61 10.29 -12.27 -11.19
CA PHE A 61 11.36 -11.85 -10.31
C PHE A 61 11.47 -10.32 -10.25
N TYR A 62 12.03 -9.83 -9.15
CA TYR A 62 12.56 -8.49 -9.00
C TYR A 62 13.92 -8.54 -8.31
N GLN A 63 14.82 -7.65 -8.72
CA GLN A 63 16.13 -7.43 -8.12
C GLN A 63 16.30 -5.92 -7.95
N LYS A 64 16.40 -5.46 -6.71
CA LYS A 64 16.87 -4.09 -6.44
C LYS A 64 18.35 -4.03 -6.80
N VAL A 65 18.73 -3.05 -7.62
CA VAL A 65 20.12 -2.83 -8.00
C VAL A 65 20.54 -1.51 -7.38
N THR A 66 21.44 -1.55 -6.39
CA THR A 66 21.85 -0.35 -5.65
C THR A 66 22.30 0.75 -6.61
N ASN A 67 21.79 1.96 -6.43
CA ASN A 67 21.96 3.14 -7.31
C ASN A 67 21.35 3.06 -8.73
N TYR A 68 20.98 1.88 -9.23
CA TYR A 68 20.52 1.69 -10.61
C TYR A 68 19.04 1.28 -10.75
N GLY A 69 18.28 1.15 -9.66
CA GLY A 69 16.83 0.99 -9.69
C GLY A 69 16.36 -0.43 -9.36
N VAL A 70 15.38 -0.93 -10.11
CA VAL A 70 14.81 -2.28 -9.94
C VAL A 70 14.76 -2.95 -11.31
N LEU A 71 15.43 -4.10 -11.43
CA LEU A 71 15.25 -4.99 -12.56
C LEU A 71 14.13 -5.97 -12.20
N ASP A 72 13.06 -6.02 -12.98
CA ASP A 72 11.99 -7.02 -12.83
C ASP A 72 11.69 -7.73 -14.15
N GLY A 73 11.12 -8.93 -14.07
CA GLY A 73 10.74 -9.69 -15.23
C GLY A 73 9.70 -10.75 -14.90
N ARG A 74 8.92 -11.16 -15.90
CA ARG A 74 7.90 -12.19 -15.78
C ARG A 74 7.81 -12.99 -17.07
N LEU A 75 7.72 -14.30 -16.94
CA LEU A 75 7.60 -15.27 -18.03
C LEU A 75 6.44 -16.22 -17.72
N VAL A 76 5.58 -16.47 -18.70
CA VAL A 76 4.41 -17.35 -18.62
C VAL A 76 4.39 -18.26 -19.83
N TYR A 77 4.16 -19.55 -19.60
CA TYR A 77 3.86 -20.54 -20.62
C TYR A 77 2.48 -21.10 -20.36
N SER A 78 1.66 -21.22 -21.41
CA SER A 78 0.34 -21.84 -21.31
C SER A 78 0.18 -22.93 -22.37
N HIS A 79 -0.55 -23.97 -22.00
CA HIS A 79 -1.07 -25.00 -22.89
C HIS A 79 -2.57 -25.07 -22.67
N LEU A 80 -3.33 -24.71 -23.71
CA LEU A 80 -4.78 -24.63 -23.70
C LEU A 80 -5.33 -25.65 -24.69
N GLU A 81 -6.23 -26.50 -24.20
CA GLU A 81 -6.99 -27.47 -24.96
C GLU A 81 -8.43 -26.97 -25.10
N GLU A 82 -8.87 -26.77 -26.35
CA GLU A 82 -10.25 -26.37 -26.69
C GLU A 82 -10.89 -27.41 -27.63
N PRO A 83 -12.23 -27.51 -27.68
CA PRO A 83 -12.92 -28.28 -28.71
C PRO A 83 -12.65 -27.67 -30.10
N ASP A 84 -12.53 -28.53 -31.10
CA ASP A 84 -12.49 -28.21 -32.54
C ASP A 84 -11.34 -27.31 -33.04
N LEU A 85 -10.39 -26.93 -32.18
CA LEU A 85 -9.10 -26.31 -32.55
C LEU A 85 -7.92 -27.26 -32.28
N PRO A 86 -6.96 -27.41 -33.20
CA PRO A 86 -5.75 -28.19 -32.96
C PRO A 86 -4.97 -27.69 -31.73
N SER A 87 -4.58 -28.60 -30.85
CA SER A 87 -3.75 -28.30 -29.68
C SER A 87 -2.29 -28.11 -30.10
N ASP A 88 -1.97 -26.95 -30.68
CA ASP A 88 -0.60 -26.60 -31.13
C ASP A 88 0.35 -26.34 -29.94
N GLY A 89 0.64 -27.38 -29.18
CA GLY A 89 1.69 -27.48 -28.18
C GLY A 89 1.65 -26.45 -27.05
N TRP A 90 2.76 -26.35 -26.34
CA TRP A 90 3.00 -25.30 -25.36
C TRP A 90 3.29 -23.99 -26.08
N ARG A 91 2.49 -22.96 -25.83
CA ARG A 91 2.69 -21.62 -26.39
C ARG A 91 3.28 -20.71 -25.31
N ARG A 92 4.21 -19.83 -25.70
CA ARG A 92 4.68 -18.74 -24.82
C ARG A 92 3.51 -17.78 -24.60
N GLY A 93 2.99 -17.75 -23.38
CA GLY A 93 1.85 -16.91 -23.01
C GLY A 93 2.25 -15.44 -22.93
N TYR A 94 3.21 -15.13 -22.06
CA TYR A 94 3.61 -13.76 -21.76
C TYR A 94 5.10 -13.72 -21.40
N GLY A 95 5.85 -12.72 -21.84
CA GLY A 95 7.25 -12.55 -21.45
C GLY A 95 7.66 -11.09 -21.43
N ARG A 96 8.03 -10.55 -20.27
CA ARG A 96 8.51 -9.17 -20.07
C ARG A 96 9.79 -9.13 -19.25
N LEU A 97 10.68 -8.22 -19.60
CA LEU A 97 11.81 -7.75 -18.80
C LEU A 97 11.70 -6.23 -18.64
N SER A 98 12.11 -5.67 -17.50
CA SER A 98 12.05 -4.24 -17.24
C SER A 98 13.13 -3.78 -16.28
N LEU A 99 13.71 -2.62 -16.56
CA LEU A 99 14.57 -1.85 -15.66
C LEU A 99 13.80 -0.59 -15.27
N LYS A 100 13.35 -0.50 -14.02
CA LYS A 100 12.52 0.60 -13.51
C LYS A 100 13.26 1.46 -12.50
N ASN A 101 12.89 2.74 -12.41
CA ASN A 101 13.42 3.72 -11.47
C ASN A 101 14.96 3.89 -11.55
N TYR A 102 15.56 3.73 -12.73
CA TYR A 102 16.99 4.00 -12.93
C TYR A 102 17.22 5.51 -12.81
N ARG A 103 18.01 5.96 -11.83
CA ARG A 103 18.13 7.40 -11.51
C ARG A 103 19.20 8.11 -12.34
N LEU A 104 18.77 9.08 -13.14
CA LEU A 104 19.59 9.99 -13.94
C LEU A 104 19.52 11.41 -13.34
N GLY A 105 20.23 11.63 -12.22
CA GLY A 105 20.19 12.91 -11.50
C GLY A 105 18.81 13.19 -10.90
N ARG A 106 18.09 14.17 -11.46
CA ARG A 106 16.69 14.48 -11.11
C ARG A 106 15.66 13.66 -11.89
N SER A 107 16.08 12.99 -12.96
CA SER A 107 15.21 12.13 -13.78
C SER A 107 15.22 10.68 -13.31
N THR A 108 14.17 9.94 -13.62
CA THR A 108 14.17 8.47 -13.65
C THR A 108 14.00 7.97 -15.07
N LEU A 109 14.63 6.85 -15.39
CA LEU A 109 14.46 6.09 -16.62
C LEU A 109 13.80 4.75 -16.26
N ASP A 110 12.73 4.43 -16.98
CA ASP A 110 12.09 3.13 -17.01
C ASP A 110 12.23 2.57 -18.44
N VAL A 111 12.70 1.33 -18.59
CA VAL A 111 12.81 0.64 -19.88
C VAL A 111 12.20 -0.74 -19.73
N SER A 112 11.38 -1.14 -20.70
CA SER A 112 10.66 -2.41 -20.73
C SER A 112 10.81 -3.06 -22.11
N ALA A 113 10.91 -4.39 -22.15
CA ALA A 113 10.93 -5.16 -23.37
C ALA A 113 10.08 -6.44 -23.23
N GLY A 114 9.44 -6.86 -24.31
CA GLY A 114 8.52 -7.99 -24.37
C GLY A 114 7.05 -7.58 -24.32
N ASP A 115 6.22 -8.42 -23.72
CA ASP A 115 4.76 -8.26 -23.64
C ASP A 115 4.35 -7.24 -22.58
N GLN A 116 3.56 -6.24 -22.96
CA GLN A 116 3.24 -5.12 -22.10
C GLN A 116 1.97 -4.37 -22.51
N THR A 117 1.55 -3.44 -21.66
CA THR A 117 0.43 -2.54 -21.88
C THR A 117 0.90 -1.10 -21.74
N PHE A 118 0.36 -0.20 -22.56
CA PHE A 118 0.51 1.24 -22.35
C PHE A 118 -0.85 1.92 -22.13
N LEU A 119 -0.79 3.13 -21.59
CA LEU A 119 -1.93 4.03 -21.48
C LEU A 119 -1.67 5.26 -22.36
N TRP A 120 -2.69 5.68 -23.09
CA TRP A 120 -2.66 6.79 -24.03
C TRP A 120 -2.50 8.19 -23.41
N THR A 121 -2.50 8.27 -22.08
CA THR A 121 -2.37 9.51 -21.31
C THR A 121 -1.83 9.24 -19.91
N HIS A 122 -1.03 10.19 -19.41
CA HIS A 122 -0.61 10.30 -18.02
C HIS A 122 -1.22 11.52 -17.33
N LEU A 123 -2.30 12.12 -17.89
CA LEU A 123 -3.08 13.15 -17.22
C LEU A 123 -3.59 12.60 -15.87
N PRO A 124 -3.29 13.28 -14.74
CA PRO A 124 -3.71 12.83 -13.41
C PRO A 124 -5.22 12.83 -13.20
N LEU A 125 -5.95 13.69 -13.92
CA LEU A 125 -7.40 13.76 -13.93
C LEU A 125 -7.93 13.25 -15.29
N ARG A 126 -9.03 12.51 -15.25
CA ARG A 126 -9.78 12.00 -16.41
C ARG A 126 -11.27 12.03 -16.07
N PHE A 127 -12.12 12.25 -17.06
CA PHE A 127 -13.57 12.17 -16.87
C PHE A 127 -14.02 10.71 -16.66
N SER A 128 -15.04 10.51 -15.84
CA SER A 128 -15.53 9.19 -15.44
C SER A 128 -16.35 8.46 -16.51
N ASN A 129 -16.78 9.17 -17.55
CA ASN A 129 -17.43 8.60 -18.73
C ASN A 129 -16.44 8.06 -19.78
N TYR A 130 -15.12 8.04 -19.51
CA TYR A 130 -14.15 7.57 -20.47
C TYR A 130 -12.95 6.86 -19.86
N PHE A 131 -12.60 5.73 -20.47
CA PHE A 131 -11.40 4.98 -20.17
C PHE A 131 -10.76 4.57 -21.50
N TYR A 132 -9.52 5.00 -21.73
CA TYR A 132 -8.69 4.35 -22.74
C TYR A 132 -8.55 2.87 -22.37
N PRO A 133 -8.94 1.92 -23.26
CA PRO A 133 -8.64 0.52 -23.03
C PRO A 133 -7.13 0.32 -22.99
N MET A 134 -6.69 -0.72 -22.27
CA MET A 134 -5.29 -1.12 -22.29
C MET A 134 -4.96 -1.73 -23.65
N THR A 135 -4.14 -1.04 -24.43
CA THR A 135 -3.58 -1.60 -25.65
C THR A 135 -2.42 -2.52 -25.28
N PHE A 136 -2.53 -3.80 -25.63
CA PHE A 136 -1.52 -4.83 -25.38
C PHE A 136 -0.58 -4.93 -26.58
N PHE A 137 0.73 -4.95 -26.34
CA PHE A 137 1.72 -5.11 -27.42
C PHE A 137 2.98 -5.86 -26.97
N ARG A 138 3.67 -6.47 -27.93
CA ARG A 138 4.97 -7.12 -27.77
C ARG A 138 6.04 -6.25 -28.42
N GLY A 139 6.93 -5.67 -27.63
CA GLY A 139 7.88 -4.68 -28.16
C GLY A 139 8.83 -4.10 -27.12
N PHE A 140 9.19 -2.84 -27.28
CA PHE A 140 9.90 -2.03 -26.30
C PHE A 140 9.06 -0.84 -25.84
N ASP A 141 9.30 -0.40 -24.61
CA ASP A 141 8.83 0.85 -24.01
C ASP A 141 10.03 1.48 -23.29
N ALA A 142 10.25 2.78 -23.46
CA ALA A 142 11.27 3.52 -22.74
C ALA A 142 10.73 4.90 -22.35
N ARG A 143 10.71 5.17 -21.05
CA ARG A 143 10.15 6.39 -20.45
C ARG A 143 11.20 7.07 -19.58
N ILE A 144 11.49 8.34 -19.88
CA ILE A 144 12.25 9.22 -18.99
C ILE A 144 11.30 10.20 -18.30
N THR A 145 11.39 10.31 -16.98
CA THR A 145 10.53 11.17 -16.15
C THR A 145 11.39 12.13 -15.34
N HIS A 146 11.25 13.42 -15.61
CA HIS A 146 11.79 14.56 -14.86
C HIS A 146 10.62 15.32 -14.19
N PRO A 147 10.81 16.02 -13.05
CA PRO A 147 9.71 16.69 -12.33
C PRO A 147 8.76 17.61 -13.14
N PHE A 148 9.22 18.18 -14.26
CA PHE A 148 8.41 19.01 -15.15
C PHE A 148 8.24 18.45 -16.58
N LEU A 149 8.88 17.33 -16.92
CA LEU A 149 8.90 16.78 -18.28
C LEU A 149 9.01 15.25 -18.24
N GLN A 150 8.12 14.56 -18.92
CA GLN A 150 8.12 13.12 -19.09
C GLN A 150 8.04 12.84 -20.59
N ILE A 151 8.89 11.93 -21.09
CA ILE A 151 8.90 11.48 -22.48
C ILE A 151 8.87 9.96 -22.48
N GLU A 152 8.06 9.39 -23.35
CA GLU A 152 7.87 7.95 -23.53
C GLU A 152 7.91 7.62 -25.02
N VAL A 153 8.67 6.57 -25.36
CA VAL A 153 8.74 6.01 -26.70
C VAL A 153 8.45 4.51 -26.63
N LEU A 154 7.65 4.03 -27.56
CA LEU A 154 7.29 2.62 -27.66
C LEU A 154 7.28 2.15 -29.12
N GLY A 155 7.54 0.86 -29.31
CA GLY A 155 7.52 0.23 -30.63
C GLY A 155 7.41 -1.28 -30.53
N GLY A 156 6.58 -1.91 -31.36
CA GLY A 156 6.35 -3.35 -31.33
C GLY A 156 5.19 -3.80 -32.21
N GLU A 157 4.63 -4.96 -31.87
CA GLU A 157 3.47 -5.57 -32.52
C GLU A 157 2.28 -5.58 -31.56
N VAL A 158 1.09 -5.16 -32.02
CA VAL A 158 -0.15 -5.27 -31.24
C VAL A 158 -0.47 -6.74 -30.97
N THR A 159 -0.96 -7.01 -29.77
CA THR A 159 -1.31 -8.35 -29.30
C THR A 159 -2.71 -8.35 -28.69
N ARG A 160 -3.34 -9.52 -28.62
CA ARG A 160 -4.56 -9.75 -27.84
C ARG A 160 -4.30 -10.71 -26.69
N SER A 161 -4.90 -10.41 -25.53
CA SER A 161 -5.01 -11.37 -24.41
C SER A 161 -5.99 -12.49 -24.77
N TYR A 162 -5.68 -13.71 -24.35
CA TYR A 162 -6.34 -14.97 -24.67
C TYR A 162 -6.13 -15.99 -23.55
N GLY A 163 -6.86 -17.11 -23.60
CA GLY A 163 -6.84 -18.18 -22.60
C GLY A 163 -7.80 -17.93 -21.43
N LEU A 164 -8.12 -19.01 -20.70
CA LEU A 164 -9.10 -18.99 -19.60
C LEU A 164 -8.62 -18.15 -18.41
N SER A 165 -7.30 -18.03 -18.26
CA SER A 165 -6.60 -17.18 -17.30
C SER A 165 -6.34 -15.73 -17.78
N GLY A 166 -6.47 -15.44 -19.09
CA GLY A 166 -6.14 -14.13 -19.67
C GLY A 166 -4.63 -13.79 -19.75
N GLU A 167 -3.75 -14.74 -19.45
CA GLU A 167 -2.30 -14.56 -19.34
C GLU A 167 -1.53 -14.99 -20.61
N THR A 168 -2.23 -15.26 -21.73
CA THR A 168 -1.64 -15.61 -23.03
C THR A 168 -1.82 -14.49 -24.05
N PHE A 169 -0.75 -14.11 -24.74
CA PHE A 169 -0.69 -13.00 -25.69
C PHE A 169 -0.44 -13.53 -27.11
N LEU A 170 -1.42 -13.33 -28.01
CA LEU A 170 -1.32 -13.65 -29.42
C LEU A 170 -1.02 -12.38 -30.23
N GLY A 171 -0.02 -12.44 -31.12
CA GLY A 171 0.27 -11.36 -32.07
C GLY A 171 -0.85 -11.18 -33.09
N MET A 172 -1.15 -9.92 -33.43
CA MET A 172 -2.14 -9.56 -34.45
C MET A 172 -1.50 -9.27 -35.82
N GLY A 173 -0.17 -9.21 -35.91
CA GLY A 173 0.55 -8.80 -37.13
C GLY A 173 0.57 -7.29 -37.38
N GLU A 174 -0.02 -6.49 -36.49
CA GLU A 174 -0.14 -5.04 -36.61
C GLU A 174 1.07 -4.36 -35.95
N SER A 175 1.85 -3.59 -36.70
CA SER A 175 2.96 -2.82 -36.11
C SER A 175 2.42 -1.58 -35.40
N LEU A 176 2.93 -1.29 -34.20
CA LEU A 176 2.61 -0.12 -33.38
C LEU A 176 3.89 0.64 -33.02
N TYR A 177 3.88 1.96 -33.19
CA TYR A 177 4.91 2.88 -32.69
C TYR A 177 4.25 4.07 -32.01
N GLY A 178 4.89 4.61 -30.97
CA GLY A 178 4.35 5.74 -30.22
C GLY A 178 5.44 6.63 -29.64
N PHE A 179 5.17 7.93 -29.64
CA PHE A 179 5.88 8.95 -28.87
C PHE A 179 4.85 9.71 -28.05
N LEU A 180 5.13 9.91 -26.76
CA LEU A 180 4.30 10.73 -25.87
C LEU A 180 5.21 11.64 -25.03
N ALA A 181 4.94 12.94 -25.05
CA ALA A 181 5.57 13.92 -24.17
C ALA A 181 4.51 14.56 -23.27
N ARG A 182 4.77 14.57 -21.96
CA ARG A 182 4.00 15.31 -20.96
C ARG A 182 4.90 16.39 -20.34
N SER A 183 4.44 17.63 -20.32
CA SER A 183 5.11 18.72 -19.61
C SER A 183 4.21 19.33 -18.53
N GLN A 184 4.84 19.90 -17.50
CA GLN A 184 4.18 20.65 -16.44
C GLN A 184 4.91 22.00 -16.27
N PRO A 185 4.74 22.95 -17.21
CA PRO A 185 5.45 24.22 -17.21
C PRO A 185 5.16 25.09 -15.98
N TRP A 186 3.97 24.93 -15.39
CA TRP A 186 3.57 25.54 -14.13
C TRP A 186 2.91 24.48 -13.24
N GLU A 187 2.96 24.63 -11.92
CA GLU A 187 2.36 23.67 -10.97
C GLU A 187 0.90 23.33 -11.30
N ARG A 188 0.16 24.35 -11.79
CA ARG A 188 -1.26 24.28 -12.12
C ARG A 188 -1.59 23.82 -13.54
N TRP A 189 -0.60 23.69 -14.45
CA TRP A 189 -0.87 23.36 -15.86
C TRP A 189 -0.05 22.18 -16.32
N ILE A 190 -0.73 21.13 -16.77
CA ILE A 190 -0.14 19.96 -17.41
C ILE A 190 -0.57 19.96 -18.87
N LEU A 191 0.40 19.71 -19.75
CA LEU A 191 0.21 19.53 -21.18
C LEU A 191 0.72 18.15 -21.59
N GLU A 192 0.03 17.51 -22.53
CA GLU A 192 0.47 16.28 -23.18
C GLU A 192 0.39 16.44 -24.69
N SER A 193 1.34 15.84 -25.40
CA SER A 193 1.33 15.65 -26.84
C SER A 193 1.75 14.21 -27.14
N GLY A 194 1.04 13.56 -28.04
CA GLY A 194 1.29 12.18 -28.46
C GLY A 194 1.17 12.02 -29.96
N VAL A 195 2.00 11.14 -30.51
CA VAL A 195 1.95 10.70 -31.91
C VAL A 195 2.06 9.18 -31.92
N PHE A 196 1.09 8.51 -32.51
CA PHE A 196 1.03 7.06 -32.59
C PHE A 196 0.83 6.64 -34.04
N LEU A 197 1.60 5.65 -34.49
CA LEU A 197 1.61 5.17 -35.86
C LEU A 197 1.39 3.65 -35.87
N THR A 198 0.49 3.20 -36.73
CA THR A 198 0.14 1.80 -36.91
C THR A 198 0.14 1.39 -38.37
N HIS A 199 0.47 0.12 -38.62
CA HIS A 199 0.49 -0.47 -39.95
C HIS A 199 -0.26 -1.80 -39.93
N ASN A 200 -1.00 -2.07 -41.00
CA ASN A 200 -1.76 -3.29 -41.23
C ASN A 200 -2.75 -3.65 -40.10
N GLU A 201 -3.52 -2.68 -39.56
CA GLU A 201 -4.53 -2.99 -38.54
C GLU A 201 -5.58 -3.98 -39.08
N THR A 202 -6.04 -4.87 -38.22
CA THR A 202 -7.00 -5.94 -38.52
C THR A 202 -8.24 -5.86 -37.62
N ASP A 203 -9.34 -6.46 -38.07
CA ASP A 203 -10.52 -6.69 -37.24
C ASP A 203 -10.42 -8.03 -36.48
N TYR A 204 -11.44 -8.34 -35.68
CA TYR A 204 -11.52 -9.58 -34.90
C TYR A 204 -11.54 -10.86 -35.76
N THR A 205 -11.77 -10.76 -37.07
CA THR A 205 -11.70 -11.88 -38.03
C THR A 205 -10.32 -12.03 -38.68
N GLY A 206 -9.38 -11.11 -38.40
CA GLY A 206 -8.06 -11.05 -39.05
C GLY A 206 -8.10 -10.39 -40.44
N LYS A 207 -9.22 -9.77 -40.83
CA LYS A 207 -9.32 -9.01 -42.07
C LYS A 207 -8.70 -7.64 -41.87
N GLN A 208 -7.88 -7.19 -42.82
CA GLN A 208 -7.25 -5.88 -42.78
C GLN A 208 -8.28 -4.74 -42.89
N VAL A 209 -8.06 -3.69 -42.08
CA VAL A 209 -8.95 -2.54 -41.87
C VAL A 209 -8.25 -1.23 -42.21
N THR A 210 -6.95 -1.10 -41.92
CA THR A 210 -6.09 0.00 -42.38
C THR A 210 -4.75 -0.53 -42.90
N ASN A 211 -4.20 0.12 -43.91
CA ASN A 211 -2.82 -0.03 -44.37
C ASN A 211 -1.89 0.71 -43.41
N ASN A 212 -2.21 1.98 -43.17
CA ASN A 212 -1.48 2.91 -42.31
C ASN A 212 -2.50 3.69 -41.48
N ASN A 213 -2.16 4.05 -40.24
CA ASN A 213 -2.94 4.97 -39.44
C ASN A 213 -2.04 5.76 -38.49
N LEU A 214 -2.14 7.09 -38.55
CA LEU A 214 -1.37 8.03 -37.75
C LEU A 214 -2.32 8.86 -36.88
N VAL A 215 -2.18 8.76 -35.55
CA VAL A 215 -2.98 9.51 -34.58
C VAL A 215 -2.11 10.54 -33.87
N TYR A 216 -2.50 11.80 -33.98
CA TYR A 216 -2.03 12.87 -33.11
C TYR A 216 -2.97 13.01 -31.91
N ARG A 217 -2.41 13.26 -30.73
CA ARG A 217 -3.14 13.55 -29.49
C ARG A 217 -2.56 14.79 -28.82
N LEU A 218 -3.42 15.65 -28.33
CA LEU A 218 -3.10 16.75 -27.42
C LEU A 218 -3.97 16.62 -26.17
N GLY A 219 -3.38 16.78 -24.99
CA GLY A 219 -4.05 16.75 -23.70
C GLY A 219 -3.70 17.97 -22.87
N SER A 220 -4.64 18.48 -22.09
CA SER A 220 -4.41 19.59 -21.17
C SER A 220 -5.24 19.46 -19.90
N GLN A 221 -4.62 19.80 -18.78
CA GLN A 221 -5.26 19.92 -17.47
C GLN A 221 -4.78 21.21 -16.81
N LEU A 222 -5.67 22.20 -16.69
CA LEU A 222 -5.40 23.51 -16.10
C LEU A 222 -6.20 23.70 -14.81
N GLN A 223 -5.54 23.91 -13.68
CA GLN A 223 -6.15 24.29 -12.41
C GLN A 223 -6.33 25.81 -12.34
N THR A 224 -7.56 26.30 -12.51
CA THR A 224 -7.88 27.74 -12.57
C THR A 224 -8.05 28.35 -11.18
N TRP A 225 -8.76 27.66 -10.30
CA TRP A 225 -8.88 27.98 -8.87
C TRP A 225 -8.42 26.79 -8.02
N SER A 226 -8.34 26.96 -6.70
CA SER A 226 -7.80 25.94 -5.77
C SER A 226 -8.42 24.55 -5.92
N ARG A 227 -9.68 24.45 -6.38
CA ARG A 227 -10.41 23.19 -6.58
C ARG A 227 -11.07 23.04 -7.96
N LEU A 228 -10.93 24.00 -8.87
CA LEU A 228 -11.50 23.92 -10.23
C LEU A 228 -10.41 23.62 -11.25
N TYR A 229 -10.67 22.62 -12.08
CA TYR A 229 -9.84 22.19 -13.18
C TYR A 229 -10.62 22.32 -14.49
N LEU A 230 -9.95 22.74 -15.56
CA LEU A 230 -10.40 22.60 -16.93
C LEU A 230 -9.58 21.48 -17.57
N LEU A 231 -10.25 20.49 -18.14
CA LEU A 231 -9.61 19.42 -18.89
C LEU A 231 -10.00 19.52 -20.37
N GLY A 232 -9.03 19.22 -21.23
CA GLY A 232 -9.25 19.11 -22.67
C GLY A 232 -8.40 17.98 -23.24
N GLU A 233 -9.00 17.16 -24.09
CA GLU A 233 -8.32 16.18 -24.94
C GLU A 233 -8.76 16.44 -26.39
N PHE A 234 -7.81 16.45 -27.31
CA PHE A 234 -8.04 16.53 -28.76
C PHE A 234 -7.21 15.46 -29.44
N MET A 235 -7.78 14.79 -30.43
CA MET A 235 -7.15 13.74 -31.22
C MET A 235 -7.55 13.91 -32.68
N GLN A 236 -6.62 13.59 -33.60
CA GLN A 236 -6.88 13.55 -35.03
C GLN A 236 -6.25 12.29 -35.61
N SER A 237 -7.03 11.53 -36.38
CA SER A 237 -6.61 10.29 -37.03
C SER A 237 -6.45 10.50 -38.53
N PHE A 238 -5.36 10.00 -39.09
CA PHE A 238 -5.05 9.98 -40.52
C PHE A 238 -4.90 8.53 -40.96
N ALA A 239 -6.02 7.89 -41.31
CA ALA A 239 -6.08 6.49 -41.67
C ALA A 239 -6.11 6.28 -43.19
N GLU A 240 -5.44 5.24 -43.67
CA GLU A 240 -5.50 4.76 -45.04
C GLU A 240 -6.16 3.38 -45.03
N ILE A 241 -7.35 3.25 -45.59
CA ILE A 241 -8.06 1.95 -45.66
C ILE A 241 -7.54 1.11 -46.85
N PRO A 242 -7.74 -0.23 -46.87
CA PRO A 242 -7.22 -1.14 -47.91
C PRO A 242 -7.52 -0.80 -49.39
N SER A 243 -8.44 0.11 -49.67
CA SER A 243 -8.66 0.67 -51.01
C SER A 243 -7.73 1.86 -51.35
N ASN A 244 -6.67 2.06 -50.57
CA ASN A 244 -5.75 3.22 -50.60
C ASN A 244 -6.47 4.58 -50.47
N ARG A 245 -7.68 4.60 -49.91
CA ARG A 245 -8.42 5.82 -49.63
C ARG A 245 -7.98 6.38 -48.29
N LYS A 246 -7.48 7.62 -48.29
CA LYS A 246 -7.22 8.38 -47.05
C LYS A 246 -8.53 8.83 -46.42
N VAL A 247 -8.58 8.73 -45.10
CA VAL A 247 -9.73 8.99 -44.24
C VAL A 247 -9.20 9.75 -43.03
N GLU A 248 -9.69 10.97 -42.85
CA GLU A 248 -9.25 11.88 -41.78
C GLU A 248 -10.46 12.30 -40.95
N ASP A 249 -10.29 12.32 -39.63
CA ASP A 249 -11.35 12.72 -38.70
C ASP A 249 -10.78 13.09 -37.33
N VAL A 250 -11.60 13.69 -36.47
CA VAL A 250 -11.22 14.18 -35.14
C VAL A 250 -12.05 13.59 -34.02
N ALA A 251 -11.47 13.58 -32.82
CA ALA A 251 -12.17 13.33 -31.58
C ALA A 251 -11.69 14.31 -30.51
N TYR A 252 -12.59 14.85 -29.70
CA TYR A 252 -12.23 15.74 -28.61
C TYR A 252 -13.20 15.64 -27.44
N ARG A 253 -12.70 15.96 -26.24
CA ARG A 253 -13.49 16.06 -25.02
C ARG A 253 -13.00 17.23 -24.20
N VAL A 254 -13.91 18.12 -23.78
CA VAL A 254 -13.56 19.29 -22.98
C VAL A 254 -14.55 19.48 -21.83
N GLY A 255 -14.11 20.02 -20.72
CA GLY A 255 -15.02 20.49 -19.68
C GLY A 255 -14.41 20.74 -18.29
N PRO A 256 -15.21 21.31 -17.38
CA PRO A 256 -14.81 21.59 -16.01
C PRO A 256 -14.89 20.37 -15.09
N MET A 257 -13.98 20.30 -14.13
CA MET A 257 -14.03 19.39 -12.98
C MET A 257 -13.74 20.16 -11.70
N TRP A 258 -14.70 20.19 -10.78
CA TRP A 258 -14.50 20.63 -9.41
C TRP A 258 -14.13 19.43 -8.53
N ARG A 259 -13.04 19.55 -7.76
CA ARG A 259 -12.56 18.49 -6.86
C ARG A 259 -12.19 19.07 -5.50
N GLY A 260 -13.16 19.08 -4.57
CA GLY A 260 -12.97 19.38 -3.15
C GLY A 260 -13.07 18.13 -2.26
N GLU A 261 -12.83 18.30 -0.97
CA GLU A 261 -12.87 17.21 0.03
C GLU A 261 -14.24 16.57 0.21
N ARG A 262 -15.31 17.36 0.08
CA ARG A 262 -16.71 16.92 0.26
C ARG A 262 -17.55 16.96 -1.01
N LEU A 263 -17.02 17.51 -2.10
CA LEU A 263 -17.78 17.71 -3.33
C LEU A 263 -16.85 17.48 -4.52
N ARG A 264 -17.19 16.50 -5.35
CA ARG A 264 -16.71 16.37 -6.72
C ARG A 264 -17.87 16.66 -7.66
N LEU A 265 -17.63 17.50 -8.66
CA LEU A 265 -18.51 17.69 -9.80
C LEU A 265 -17.66 17.65 -11.06
N GLU A 266 -18.15 17.02 -12.11
CA GLU A 266 -17.54 17.08 -13.43
C GLU A 266 -18.60 17.23 -14.49
N GLY A 267 -18.29 18.03 -15.51
CA GLY A 267 -19.06 18.12 -16.73
C GLY A 267 -18.12 18.03 -17.92
N ASN A 268 -18.52 17.33 -18.97
CA ASN A 268 -17.83 17.39 -20.25
C ASN A 268 -18.79 17.33 -21.43
N TYR A 269 -18.33 17.93 -22.52
CA TYR A 269 -18.80 17.66 -23.85
C TYR A 269 -17.79 16.74 -24.54
N ARG A 270 -18.26 15.73 -25.27
CA ARG A 270 -17.43 14.83 -26.09
C ARG A 270 -17.95 14.80 -27.52
N TYR A 271 -17.02 14.71 -28.47
CA TYR A 271 -17.28 14.47 -29.89
C TYR A 271 -16.25 13.47 -30.42
N PHE A 272 -16.70 12.46 -31.15
CA PHE A 272 -15.89 11.47 -31.87
C PHE A 272 -16.49 11.34 -33.26
N GLY A 273 -15.75 11.73 -34.29
CA GLY A 273 -16.26 11.66 -35.66
C GLY A 273 -16.56 10.23 -36.13
N PRO A 274 -17.43 10.06 -37.14
CA PRO A 274 -17.85 8.76 -37.64
C PRO A 274 -16.75 7.99 -38.38
N ASN A 275 -15.70 8.67 -38.81
CA ASN A 275 -14.53 8.13 -39.48
C ASN A 275 -13.26 8.19 -38.62
N PHE A 276 -13.37 8.60 -37.35
CA PHE A 276 -12.24 8.62 -36.43
C PHE A 276 -11.76 7.20 -36.14
N HIS A 277 -10.47 6.97 -36.35
CA HIS A 277 -9.78 5.71 -36.11
C HIS A 277 -8.73 5.94 -35.02
N LEU A 278 -8.91 5.34 -33.85
CA LEU A 278 -7.90 5.41 -32.78
C LEU A 278 -6.72 4.49 -33.15
N ILE A 279 -6.63 3.30 -32.57
CA ILE A 279 -5.78 2.19 -33.03
C ILE A 279 -6.54 0.92 -32.70
N ASN A 280 -6.61 -0.01 -33.65
CA ASN A 280 -7.23 -1.31 -33.56
C ASN A 280 -8.72 -1.22 -33.18
N GLN A 281 -9.60 -1.47 -34.15
CA GLN A 281 -11.06 -1.32 -33.96
C GLN A 281 -11.65 -2.19 -32.83
N ILE A 282 -11.00 -3.30 -32.46
CA ILE A 282 -11.43 -4.16 -31.33
C ILE A 282 -11.36 -3.38 -30.01
N TYR A 283 -10.46 -2.40 -29.92
CA TYR A 283 -10.22 -1.56 -28.74
C TYR A 283 -10.67 -0.11 -28.94
N GLN A 284 -11.59 0.19 -29.87
CA GLN A 284 -12.14 1.55 -30.01
C GLN A 284 -13.43 1.71 -29.17
N PRO A 285 -13.41 2.44 -28.03
CA PRO A 285 -14.55 2.48 -27.11
C PRO A 285 -15.68 3.42 -27.56
N GLU A 286 -15.34 4.48 -28.30
CA GLU A 286 -16.27 5.50 -28.79
C GLU A 286 -15.95 5.78 -30.28
N ARG A 287 -16.97 5.74 -31.13
CA ARG A 287 -16.93 6.12 -32.55
C ARG A 287 -18.25 6.77 -32.91
N ALA A 288 -18.22 7.85 -33.70
CA ALA A 288 -19.42 8.57 -34.12
C ALA A 288 -20.29 9.07 -32.94
N VAL A 289 -19.69 9.42 -31.80
CA VAL A 289 -20.37 9.78 -30.54
C VAL A 289 -20.29 11.28 -30.29
N GLU A 290 -21.42 11.95 -30.12
CA GLU A 290 -21.51 13.35 -29.67
C GLU A 290 -22.37 13.42 -28.42
N GLY A 291 -21.99 14.19 -27.39
CA GLY A 291 -22.83 14.28 -26.20
C GLY A 291 -22.30 15.08 -25.02
N LEU A 292 -23.19 15.25 -24.04
CA LEU A 292 -22.95 15.91 -22.77
C LEU A 292 -22.97 14.88 -21.62
N PHE A 293 -22.01 15.01 -20.72
CA PHE A 293 -21.92 14.22 -19.50
C PHE A 293 -21.80 15.13 -18.28
N LEU A 294 -22.50 14.78 -17.22
CA LEU A 294 -22.42 15.37 -15.88
C LEU A 294 -22.32 14.25 -14.84
N ALA A 295 -21.43 14.38 -13.86
CA ALA A 295 -21.40 13.50 -12.70
C ALA A 295 -20.95 14.23 -11.44
N GLY A 296 -21.28 13.66 -10.28
CA GLY A 296 -20.82 14.20 -9.02
C GLY A 296 -21.06 13.31 -7.83
N ASP A 297 -20.30 13.59 -6.77
CA ASP A 297 -20.49 13.04 -5.43
C ASP A 297 -20.38 14.16 -4.38
N TYR A 298 -21.25 14.10 -3.38
CA TYR A 298 -21.36 15.08 -2.30
C TYR A 298 -21.52 14.39 -0.95
N ASN A 299 -20.58 14.69 -0.05
CA ASN A 299 -20.42 14.06 1.25
C ASN A 299 -20.58 15.13 2.35
N PRO A 300 -21.83 15.60 2.62
CA PRO A 300 -22.07 16.67 3.59
C PRO A 300 -21.55 16.33 4.99
N TRP A 301 -21.65 15.06 5.37
CA TRP A 301 -21.13 14.48 6.61
C TRP A 301 -20.35 13.19 6.32
N PRO A 302 -19.41 12.77 7.19
CA PRO A 302 -18.64 11.53 7.00
C PRO A 302 -19.49 10.26 6.85
N PHE A 303 -20.72 10.29 7.36
CA PHE A 303 -21.67 9.17 7.35
C PHE A 303 -22.72 9.23 6.22
N LEU A 304 -22.76 10.28 5.39
CA LEU A 304 -23.75 10.42 4.32
C LEU A 304 -23.06 10.83 3.02
N TRP A 305 -23.18 9.99 1.99
CA TRP A 305 -22.68 10.22 0.64
C TRP A 305 -23.84 10.24 -0.34
N LEU A 306 -23.95 11.28 -1.15
CA LEU A 306 -24.86 11.39 -2.28
C LEU A 306 -24.04 11.33 -3.56
N TYR A 307 -24.53 10.67 -4.60
CA TYR A 307 -23.83 10.63 -5.89
C TYR A 307 -24.82 10.48 -7.05
N GLY A 308 -24.40 10.89 -8.24
CA GLY A 308 -25.18 10.70 -9.46
C GLY A 308 -24.43 11.02 -10.74
N SER A 309 -25.03 10.66 -11.86
CA SER A 309 -24.54 10.97 -13.20
C SER A 309 -25.68 11.12 -14.20
N TYR A 310 -25.41 11.84 -15.28
CA TYR A 310 -26.25 12.00 -16.45
C TYR A 310 -25.34 11.99 -17.68
N ASP A 311 -25.54 11.03 -18.57
CA ASP A 311 -24.89 10.94 -19.87
C ASP A 311 -25.99 11.05 -20.94
N SER A 312 -25.87 12.00 -21.85
CA SER A 312 -26.77 12.17 -22.98
C SER A 312 -25.93 12.25 -24.24
N ALA A 313 -26.01 11.21 -25.06
CA ALA A 313 -25.20 11.09 -26.26
C ALA A 313 -25.97 10.54 -27.46
N GLN A 314 -25.58 11.05 -28.61
CA GLN A 314 -26.02 10.66 -29.93
C GLN A 314 -24.91 9.83 -30.58
N THR A 315 -25.23 8.66 -31.14
CA THR A 315 -24.26 7.80 -31.80
C THR A 315 -24.67 7.44 -33.23
N ASN A 316 -23.77 7.56 -34.21
CA ASN A 316 -24.03 7.11 -35.58
C ASN A 316 -23.31 5.78 -35.86
N LEU A 317 -23.97 4.66 -35.51
CA LEU A 317 -23.40 3.31 -35.60
C LEU A 317 -23.22 2.77 -37.03
N LEU A 318 -23.70 3.48 -38.05
CA LEU A 318 -23.51 3.14 -39.45
C LEU A 318 -22.51 4.12 -40.07
N ASN A 319 -21.54 3.63 -40.85
CA ASN A 319 -20.49 4.44 -41.49
C ASN A 319 -21.03 5.29 -42.68
N ASP A 320 -22.26 5.80 -42.58
CA ASP A 320 -22.88 6.73 -43.52
C ASP A 320 -23.07 8.08 -42.81
N VAL A 321 -22.19 9.03 -43.15
CA VAL A 321 -22.17 10.39 -42.58
C VAL A 321 -23.43 11.20 -42.99
N SER A 322 -24.19 10.73 -43.99
CA SER A 322 -25.43 11.37 -44.44
C SER A 322 -26.68 10.95 -43.64
N ARG A 323 -26.54 10.03 -42.67
CA ARG A 323 -27.65 9.48 -41.86
C ARG A 323 -27.38 9.57 -40.36
N SER A 324 -28.45 9.52 -39.58
CA SER A 324 -28.47 9.82 -38.15
C SER A 324 -29.73 9.20 -37.51
N ILE A 325 -29.81 8.85 -36.22
CA ILE A 325 -28.81 8.72 -35.12
C ILE A 325 -29.41 7.73 -34.10
N ASN A 326 -28.62 7.17 -33.18
CA ASN A 326 -29.11 6.53 -31.95
C ASN A 326 -28.99 7.48 -30.76
N GLU A 327 -30.11 7.84 -30.15
CA GLU A 327 -30.12 8.63 -28.91
C GLU A 327 -30.03 7.70 -27.70
N THR A 328 -29.04 7.95 -26.84
CA THR A 328 -28.83 7.23 -25.58
C THR A 328 -28.77 8.22 -24.43
N THR A 329 -29.73 8.12 -23.50
CA THR A 329 -29.68 8.88 -22.23
C THR A 329 -29.53 7.91 -21.07
N PHE A 330 -28.42 7.97 -20.36
CA PHE A 330 -28.20 7.22 -19.12
C PHE A 330 -28.21 8.18 -17.92
N ARG A 331 -29.01 7.87 -16.89
CA ARG A 331 -28.99 8.61 -15.62
C ARG A 331 -28.79 7.65 -14.45
N SER A 332 -28.02 8.10 -13.45
CA SER A 332 -27.86 7.38 -12.20
C SER A 332 -27.90 8.33 -11.00
N GLY A 333 -28.35 7.81 -9.86
CA GLY A 333 -28.39 8.53 -8.61
C GLY A 333 -28.34 7.56 -7.44
N GLY A 334 -27.82 7.97 -6.30
CA GLY A 334 -27.77 7.11 -5.13
C GLY A 334 -27.33 7.79 -3.85
N VAL A 335 -27.48 7.04 -2.76
CA VAL A 335 -27.13 7.44 -1.41
C VAL A 335 -26.42 6.30 -0.70
N ARG A 336 -25.40 6.63 0.08
CA ARG A 336 -24.81 5.75 1.10
C ARG A 336 -24.96 6.41 2.46
N PHE A 337 -25.40 5.64 3.45
CA PHE A 337 -25.50 6.06 4.84
C PHE A 337 -24.81 5.03 5.74
N TYR A 338 -23.90 5.46 6.60
CA TYR A 338 -23.15 4.61 7.53
C TYR A 338 -22.95 5.33 8.87
N ARG A 339 -23.85 5.08 9.85
CA ARG A 339 -23.73 5.65 11.20
C ARG A 339 -24.19 4.65 12.26
N GLN A 340 -23.24 4.00 12.93
CA GLN A 340 -23.55 3.18 14.12
C GLN A 340 -24.30 4.01 15.18
N PRO A 341 -25.29 3.46 15.90
CA PRO A 341 -25.74 2.06 15.87
C PRO A 341 -26.77 1.74 14.76
N TRP A 342 -27.18 2.73 13.96
CA TRP A 342 -28.21 2.57 12.92
C TRP A 342 -27.76 1.61 11.80
N PRO A 343 -28.72 0.97 11.10
CA PRO A 343 -28.41 0.21 9.90
C PRO A 343 -27.66 1.04 8.87
N SER A 344 -26.69 0.42 8.21
CA SER A 344 -26.06 0.99 7.02
C SER A 344 -27.03 0.85 5.85
N LEU A 345 -27.22 1.90 5.06
CA LEU A 345 -28.09 1.90 3.89
C LEU A 345 -27.27 2.25 2.64
N PHE A 346 -27.43 1.47 1.58
CA PHE A 346 -26.98 1.80 0.25
C PHE A 346 -28.18 1.74 -0.70
N TYR A 347 -28.40 2.80 -1.48
CA TYR A 347 -29.43 2.81 -2.52
C TYR A 347 -28.87 3.40 -3.80
N ARG A 348 -29.19 2.78 -4.94
CA ARG A 348 -28.86 3.23 -6.29
C ARG A 348 -30.07 3.10 -7.20
N TYR A 349 -30.33 4.16 -7.94
CA TYR A 349 -31.16 4.18 -9.13
C TYR A 349 -30.29 4.30 -10.38
N THR A 350 -30.65 3.59 -11.45
CA THR A 350 -30.14 3.83 -12.80
C THR A 350 -31.27 3.71 -13.81
N GLU A 351 -31.20 4.48 -14.88
CA GLU A 351 -32.10 4.38 -16.02
C GLU A 351 -31.31 4.61 -17.31
N SER A 352 -31.64 3.86 -18.36
CA SER A 352 -31.12 4.06 -19.70
C SER A 352 -32.26 4.03 -20.70
N ASN A 353 -32.37 5.06 -21.54
CA ASN A 353 -33.22 5.09 -22.71
C ASN A 353 -32.33 4.94 -23.94
N LEU A 354 -32.71 4.05 -24.85
CA LEU A 354 -32.04 3.80 -26.13
C LEU A 354 -33.10 3.83 -27.24
N ALA A 355 -32.93 4.68 -28.24
CA ALA A 355 -33.79 4.74 -29.41
C ALA A 355 -32.97 4.74 -30.71
N THR A 356 -33.37 3.89 -31.67
CA THR A 356 -32.81 3.82 -33.03
C THR A 356 -33.79 4.39 -34.05
N ARG A 357 -33.31 4.96 -35.15
CA ARG A 357 -34.19 5.42 -36.25
C ARG A 357 -34.95 4.28 -36.93
N GLY A 358 -36.07 4.63 -37.57
CA GLY A 358 -36.99 3.70 -38.20
C GLY A 358 -36.50 2.93 -39.44
N ASP A 359 -35.34 3.27 -39.99
CA ASP A 359 -34.69 2.58 -41.11
C ASP A 359 -33.47 1.73 -40.68
N PHE A 360 -33.21 1.60 -39.37
CA PHE A 360 -32.19 0.69 -38.86
C PHE A 360 -32.62 -0.78 -39.09
N PRO A 361 -31.71 -1.71 -39.46
CA PRO A 361 -32.07 -3.11 -39.79
C PRO A 361 -32.81 -3.86 -38.67
N VAL A 362 -32.56 -3.48 -37.42
CA VAL A 362 -33.28 -3.94 -36.23
C VAL A 362 -33.65 -2.71 -35.41
N ARG A 363 -34.88 -2.20 -35.55
CA ARG A 363 -35.34 -1.10 -34.71
C ARG A 363 -35.30 -1.51 -33.22
N VAL A 364 -34.73 -0.67 -32.37
CA VAL A 364 -34.77 -0.78 -30.90
C VAL A 364 -35.25 0.56 -30.33
N GLN A 365 -36.23 0.48 -29.43
CA GLN A 365 -36.72 1.62 -28.65
C GLN A 365 -37.03 1.08 -27.26
N GLY A 366 -36.10 1.29 -26.34
CA GLY A 366 -36.03 0.57 -25.08
C GLY A 366 -35.71 1.49 -23.91
N GLN A 367 -36.59 1.49 -22.91
CA GLN A 367 -36.35 2.10 -21.61
C GLN A 367 -36.03 1.00 -20.59
N SER A 368 -34.88 1.10 -19.95
CA SER A 368 -34.46 0.24 -18.84
C SER A 368 -34.32 1.05 -17.56
N SER A 369 -34.75 0.51 -16.43
CA SER A 369 -34.51 1.09 -15.11
C SER A 369 -34.19 0.03 -14.08
N THR A 370 -33.29 0.36 -13.16
CA THR A 370 -32.89 -0.48 -12.06
C THR A 370 -32.92 0.29 -10.75
N HIS A 371 -33.57 -0.29 -9.76
CA HIS A 371 -33.46 0.10 -8.36
C HIS A 371 -32.67 -0.99 -7.62
N TYR A 372 -31.65 -0.59 -6.88
CA TYR A 372 -30.90 -1.46 -5.98
C TYR A 372 -30.90 -0.82 -4.60
N GLY A 373 -31.38 -1.54 -3.58
CA GLY A 373 -31.30 -1.16 -2.18
C GLY A 373 -30.65 -2.26 -1.36
N GLU A 374 -29.80 -1.89 -0.41
CA GLU A 374 -29.21 -2.80 0.57
C GLU A 374 -29.20 -2.13 1.95
N ILE A 375 -29.68 -2.84 2.97
CA ILE A 375 -29.67 -2.41 4.36
C ILE A 375 -28.90 -3.47 5.17
N ILE A 376 -27.91 -3.05 5.94
CA ILE A 376 -27.05 -3.93 6.75
C ILE A 376 -27.07 -3.46 8.21
N GLN A 377 -27.60 -4.28 9.12
CA GLN A 377 -27.42 -4.10 10.55
C GLN A 377 -26.26 -4.97 11.04
N ARG A 378 -25.21 -4.32 11.56
CA ARG A 378 -24.14 -5.00 12.29
C ARG A 378 -24.58 -5.26 13.73
N LEU A 379 -24.47 -6.51 14.17
CA LEU A 379 -24.62 -6.95 15.55
C LEU A 379 -23.25 -7.40 16.10
N LYS A 380 -23.16 -7.69 17.41
CA LYS A 380 -21.89 -8.09 18.05
C LYS A 380 -21.23 -9.34 17.45
N PHE A 381 -22.02 -10.26 16.89
CA PHE A 381 -21.56 -11.57 16.42
C PHE A 381 -21.97 -11.91 14.97
N MET A 382 -22.69 -11.03 14.28
CA MET A 382 -23.13 -11.23 12.89
C MET A 382 -23.55 -9.90 12.24
N ASP A 383 -23.49 -9.82 10.91
CA ASP A 383 -24.23 -8.83 10.14
C ASP A 383 -25.54 -9.48 9.64
N ILE A 384 -26.68 -8.82 9.82
CA ILE A 384 -27.95 -9.18 9.16
C ILE A 384 -28.20 -8.15 8.06
N TYR A 385 -28.63 -8.59 6.88
CA TYR A 385 -28.86 -7.70 5.75
C TYR A 385 -30.08 -8.08 4.91
N ALA A 386 -30.71 -7.05 4.37
CA ALA A 386 -31.77 -7.15 3.39
C ALA A 386 -31.33 -6.43 2.12
N ARG A 387 -31.53 -7.06 0.96
CA ARG A 387 -31.24 -6.47 -0.35
C ARG A 387 -32.48 -6.56 -1.23
N TYR A 388 -32.68 -5.56 -2.08
CA TYR A 388 -33.76 -5.57 -3.06
C TYR A 388 -33.25 -5.01 -4.38
N THR A 389 -33.36 -5.81 -5.44
CA THR A 389 -33.09 -5.37 -6.81
C THR A 389 -34.38 -5.43 -7.61
N ARG A 390 -34.79 -4.31 -8.22
CA ARG A 390 -35.82 -4.29 -9.27
C ARG A 390 -35.15 -3.89 -10.57
N ASN A 391 -35.21 -4.74 -11.59
CA ASN A 391 -34.92 -4.38 -12.98
C ASN A 391 -36.23 -4.32 -13.76
N GLN A 392 -36.39 -3.30 -14.59
CA GLN A 392 -37.53 -3.16 -15.49
C GLN A 392 -37.02 -2.76 -16.87
N PHE A 393 -37.46 -3.47 -17.89
CA PHE A 393 -37.21 -3.16 -19.29
C PHE A 393 -38.55 -3.03 -20.02
N ARG A 394 -38.73 -1.91 -20.71
CA ARG A 394 -39.85 -1.63 -21.60
C ARG A 394 -39.29 -1.54 -23.01
N ASP A 395 -39.67 -2.49 -23.84
CA ASP A 395 -39.53 -2.44 -25.29
C ASP A 395 -40.78 -1.76 -25.86
N GLU A 396 -40.61 -0.61 -26.50
CA GLU A 396 -41.70 0.21 -27.04
C GLU A 396 -42.12 -0.24 -28.45
N ILE A 397 -41.28 -1.03 -29.14
CA ILE A 397 -41.57 -1.59 -30.47
C ILE A 397 -42.26 -2.95 -30.34
N ASN A 398 -41.69 -3.83 -29.53
CA ASN A 398 -42.30 -5.12 -29.18
C ASN A 398 -42.54 -5.19 -27.66
N PRO A 399 -43.69 -4.70 -27.17
CA PRO A 399 -43.98 -4.77 -25.73
C PRO A 399 -44.14 -6.19 -25.19
N ALA A 400 -44.10 -7.24 -26.02
CA ALA A 400 -43.98 -8.63 -25.55
C ALA A 400 -42.54 -9.04 -25.18
N SER A 401 -41.51 -8.26 -25.54
CA SER A 401 -40.14 -8.38 -25.01
C SER A 401 -39.98 -7.70 -23.64
N SER A 402 -40.93 -6.88 -23.22
CA SER A 402 -40.86 -6.14 -21.95
C SER A 402 -40.88 -7.06 -20.75
N TYR A 403 -40.11 -6.73 -19.71
CA TYR A 403 -40.07 -7.50 -18.47
C TYR A 403 -39.87 -6.65 -17.22
N ARG A 404 -40.31 -7.17 -16.08
CA ARG A 404 -39.94 -6.69 -14.75
C ARG A 404 -39.42 -7.87 -13.93
N LYS A 405 -38.25 -7.68 -13.32
CA LYS A 405 -37.58 -8.64 -12.44
C LYS A 405 -37.43 -8.03 -11.05
N ASP A 406 -38.12 -8.58 -10.07
CA ASP A 406 -38.06 -8.19 -8.66
C ASP A 406 -37.30 -9.26 -7.88
N VAL A 407 -36.26 -8.87 -7.12
CA VAL A 407 -35.35 -9.80 -6.42
C VAL A 407 -35.08 -9.30 -4.99
N PRO A 408 -36.00 -9.51 -4.04
CA PRO A 408 -35.70 -9.41 -2.61
C PRO A 408 -34.77 -10.54 -2.16
N LEU A 409 -33.86 -10.21 -1.24
CA LEU A 409 -32.97 -11.13 -0.54
C LEU A 409 -32.94 -10.77 0.94
N LEU A 410 -32.93 -11.81 1.78
CA LEU A 410 -32.55 -11.71 3.18
C LEU A 410 -31.30 -12.57 3.42
N GLY A 411 -30.36 -12.04 4.19
CA GLY A 411 -29.08 -12.68 4.43
C GLY A 411 -28.53 -12.43 5.84
N ALA A 412 -27.68 -13.36 6.27
CA ALA A 412 -26.94 -13.31 7.52
C ALA A 412 -25.50 -13.74 7.25
N ARG A 413 -24.53 -13.09 7.88
CA ARG A 413 -23.12 -13.48 7.79
C ARG A 413 -22.36 -13.22 9.09
N SER A 414 -21.30 -13.97 9.35
CA SER A 414 -20.44 -13.76 10.52
C SER A 414 -18.98 -14.03 10.21
N TYR A 415 -18.10 -13.42 11.01
CA TYR A 415 -16.65 -13.49 10.93
C TYR A 415 -16.08 -13.72 12.34
N HIS A 416 -15.72 -14.96 12.64
CA HIS A 416 -14.98 -15.34 13.85
C HIS A 416 -13.51 -15.68 13.49
N ARG A 417 -12.64 -15.69 14.50
CA ARG A 417 -11.17 -15.86 14.34
C ARG A 417 -10.72 -17.06 13.48
N ARG A 418 -11.48 -18.17 13.49
CA ARG A 418 -11.20 -19.38 12.71
C ARG A 418 -12.30 -19.75 11.71
N PHE A 419 -13.43 -19.04 11.71
CA PHE A 419 -14.60 -19.45 10.95
C PHE A 419 -15.39 -18.23 10.48
N SER A 420 -15.67 -18.16 9.19
CA SER A 420 -16.62 -17.21 8.61
C SER A 420 -17.69 -17.96 7.84
N TRP A 421 -18.91 -17.45 7.85
CA TRP A 421 -20.04 -18.06 7.16
C TRP A 421 -21.04 -17.01 6.68
N TYR A 422 -21.87 -17.40 5.72
CA TYR A 422 -23.06 -16.66 5.31
C TYR A 422 -24.19 -17.63 4.92
N LEU A 423 -25.41 -17.14 5.05
CA LEU A 423 -26.64 -17.80 4.61
C LEU A 423 -27.54 -16.73 3.96
N GLU A 424 -28.04 -17.01 2.76
CA GLU A 424 -28.89 -16.11 1.99
C GLU A 424 -30.09 -16.85 1.40
N GLY A 425 -31.25 -16.21 1.48
CA GLY A 425 -32.45 -16.55 0.72
C GLY A 425 -32.82 -15.40 -0.20
N GLU A 426 -32.74 -15.65 -1.51
CA GLU A 426 -33.10 -14.72 -2.59
C GLU A 426 -34.38 -15.23 -3.26
N TYR A 427 -35.38 -14.37 -3.48
CA TYR A 427 -36.59 -14.76 -4.21
C TYR A 427 -36.63 -14.02 -5.54
N ASP A 428 -36.32 -14.73 -6.62
CA ASP A 428 -36.36 -14.18 -7.97
C ASP A 428 -37.81 -14.16 -8.46
N ARG A 429 -38.31 -13.01 -8.95
CA ARG A 429 -39.61 -12.87 -9.60
C ARG A 429 -39.45 -12.10 -10.91
N TYR A 430 -39.24 -12.84 -11.99
CA TYR A 430 -39.36 -12.37 -13.35
C TYR A 430 -40.83 -12.40 -13.81
N SER A 431 -41.27 -11.34 -14.48
CA SER A 431 -42.63 -11.21 -15.01
C SER A 431 -42.60 -10.49 -16.36
N ASN A 432 -43.32 -11.04 -17.35
CA ASN A 432 -43.51 -10.42 -18.66
C ASN A 432 -44.97 -9.92 -18.75
N PRO A 433 -45.21 -8.60 -18.90
CA PRO A 433 -46.56 -8.03 -18.86
C PRO A 433 -47.53 -8.54 -19.94
N LYS A 434 -47.04 -9.08 -21.07
CA LYS A 434 -47.89 -9.56 -22.17
C LYS A 434 -47.90 -11.08 -22.33
N MET A 435 -46.83 -11.80 -21.97
CA MET A 435 -46.79 -13.28 -22.11
C MET A 435 -47.36 -14.04 -20.91
N GLY A 436 -47.57 -13.39 -19.76
CA GLY A 436 -48.24 -13.97 -18.57
C GLY A 436 -47.45 -15.04 -17.81
N ARG A 437 -46.61 -15.84 -18.48
CA ARG A 437 -45.68 -16.79 -17.88
C ARG A 437 -44.31 -16.14 -17.65
N GLY A 438 -44.04 -15.77 -16.41
CA GLY A 438 -42.69 -15.44 -15.93
C GLY A 438 -42.11 -16.59 -15.10
N PHE A 439 -40.84 -16.45 -14.69
CA PHE A 439 -40.22 -17.32 -13.70
C PHE A 439 -40.27 -16.64 -12.32
N ASP A 440 -40.84 -17.31 -11.34
CA ASP A 440 -40.67 -16.96 -9.93
C ASP A 440 -39.97 -18.12 -9.19
N GLY A 441 -39.23 -17.85 -8.11
CA GLY A 441 -38.62 -18.93 -7.34
C GLY A 441 -37.62 -18.50 -6.27
N LEU A 442 -37.55 -19.32 -5.22
CA LEU A 442 -36.53 -19.22 -4.18
C LEU A 442 -35.17 -19.70 -4.71
N TYR A 443 -34.12 -19.01 -4.30
CA TYR A 443 -32.72 -19.35 -4.50
C TYR A 443 -31.99 -19.23 -3.17
N LEU A 444 -31.47 -20.35 -2.68
CA LEU A 444 -30.73 -20.45 -1.43
C LEU A 444 -29.22 -20.50 -1.71
N ARG A 445 -28.44 -19.78 -0.90
CA ARG A 445 -26.97 -19.88 -0.87
C ARG A 445 -26.50 -20.01 0.58
N ALA A 446 -25.60 -20.95 0.84
CA ALA A 446 -24.95 -21.09 2.14
C ALA A 446 -23.46 -21.37 1.92
N GLY A 447 -22.57 -20.65 2.60
CA GLY A 447 -21.14 -20.82 2.40
C GLY A 447 -20.30 -20.34 3.58
N GLY A 448 -19.01 -20.62 3.55
CA GLY A 448 -18.08 -20.26 4.61
C GLY A 448 -16.64 -20.71 4.38
N ASN A 449 -15.77 -20.32 5.31
CA ASN A 449 -14.37 -20.72 5.36
C ASN A 449 -13.99 -21.06 6.81
N TYR A 450 -13.32 -22.19 7.02
CA TYR A 450 -12.80 -22.64 8.31
C TYR A 450 -11.27 -22.81 8.25
N SER A 451 -10.57 -22.10 9.13
CA SER A 451 -9.11 -22.12 9.26
C SER A 451 -8.70 -23.07 10.40
N PHE A 452 -8.23 -24.27 10.03
CA PHE A 452 -7.68 -25.27 10.95
C PHE A 452 -6.40 -24.77 11.62
N SER A 453 -5.58 -24.01 10.89
CA SER A 453 -4.38 -23.34 11.40
C SER A 453 -4.14 -22.03 10.63
N SER A 454 -3.05 -21.32 10.96
CA SER A 454 -2.56 -20.19 10.14
C SER A 454 -2.10 -20.62 8.74
N ASN A 455 -1.89 -21.93 8.51
CA ASN A 455 -1.36 -22.48 7.27
C ASN A 455 -2.40 -23.28 6.47
N LEU A 456 -3.57 -23.60 7.02
CA LEU A 456 -4.56 -24.48 6.38
C LEU A 456 -5.98 -23.97 6.62
N SER A 457 -6.72 -23.71 5.53
CA SER A 457 -8.16 -23.46 5.58
C SER A 457 -8.91 -24.25 4.50
N LEU A 458 -10.15 -24.62 4.81
CA LEU A 458 -11.13 -25.10 3.84
C LEU A 458 -12.20 -24.03 3.62
N PHE A 459 -12.67 -23.88 2.39
CA PHE A 459 -13.79 -23.02 2.06
C PHE A 459 -14.83 -23.80 1.24
N GLY A 460 -16.08 -23.37 1.31
CA GLY A 460 -17.17 -24.01 0.60
C GLY A 460 -18.40 -23.14 0.45
N GLU A 461 -19.20 -23.47 -0.55
CA GLU A 461 -20.50 -22.85 -0.84
C GLU A 461 -21.42 -23.90 -1.46
N LEU A 462 -22.69 -23.88 -1.08
CA LEU A 462 -23.78 -24.66 -1.64
C LEU A 462 -24.88 -23.72 -2.10
N THR A 463 -25.48 -24.04 -3.25
CA THR A 463 -26.53 -23.24 -3.87
C THR A 463 -27.68 -24.13 -4.33
N TYR A 464 -28.93 -23.67 -4.18
CA TYR A 464 -30.11 -24.46 -4.53
C TYR A 464 -31.30 -23.61 -4.99
N ARG A 465 -31.93 -23.98 -6.10
CA ARG A 465 -33.21 -23.44 -6.60
C ARG A 465 -34.24 -24.57 -6.67
N PRO A 466 -35.22 -24.64 -5.75
CA PRO A 466 -36.23 -25.71 -5.74
C PRO A 466 -37.04 -25.79 -7.04
N ARG A 467 -37.49 -24.63 -7.57
CA ARG A 467 -38.38 -24.57 -8.76
C ARG A 467 -37.76 -25.15 -10.04
N SER A 468 -36.45 -25.03 -10.23
CA SER A 468 -35.71 -25.54 -11.41
C SER A 468 -34.84 -26.75 -11.10
N ASN A 469 -34.98 -27.34 -9.90
CA ASN A 469 -34.14 -28.40 -9.35
C ASN A 469 -32.63 -28.16 -9.59
N ARG A 470 -32.20 -26.88 -9.58
CA ARG A 470 -30.83 -26.48 -9.88
C ARG A 470 -30.05 -26.45 -8.58
N TYR A 471 -29.02 -27.26 -8.50
CA TYR A 471 -28.12 -27.31 -7.34
C TYR A 471 -26.68 -27.22 -7.81
N GLY A 472 -25.85 -26.60 -6.98
CA GLY A 472 -24.44 -26.45 -7.24
C GLY A 472 -23.68 -26.09 -5.99
N GLY A 473 -22.38 -25.94 -6.14
CA GLY A 473 -21.51 -25.57 -5.05
C GLY A 473 -20.05 -25.60 -5.45
N GLN A 474 -19.23 -25.12 -4.53
CA GLN A 474 -17.78 -25.19 -4.61
C GLN A 474 -17.22 -25.66 -3.27
N LEU A 475 -16.12 -26.41 -3.33
CA LEU A 475 -15.35 -26.84 -2.16
C LEU A 475 -13.87 -26.69 -2.49
N GLY A 476 -13.10 -26.14 -1.55
CA GLY A 476 -11.68 -25.89 -1.77
C GLY A 476 -10.84 -25.83 -0.51
N ILE A 477 -9.54 -25.90 -0.72
CA ILE A 477 -8.48 -25.90 0.27
C ILE A 477 -7.45 -24.83 -0.08
N ASN A 478 -7.00 -24.10 0.93
CA ASN A 478 -5.82 -23.23 0.87
C ASN A 478 -4.80 -23.77 1.88
N TRP A 479 -3.60 -24.14 1.43
CA TRP A 479 -2.57 -24.74 2.27
C TRP A 479 -1.18 -24.15 1.99
N LYS A 480 -0.64 -23.46 2.99
CA LYS A 480 0.78 -23.10 3.08
C LYS A 480 1.58 -24.34 3.51
N LEU A 481 2.19 -24.97 2.52
CA LEU A 481 3.01 -26.17 2.63
C LEU A 481 4.42 -25.85 3.20
N PRO A 482 5.19 -26.86 3.63
CA PRO A 482 6.60 -26.69 4.01
C PRO A 482 7.44 -26.00 2.92
N HIS A 483 8.58 -25.44 3.33
CA HIS A 483 9.49 -24.71 2.43
C HIS A 483 8.87 -23.50 1.70
N GLY A 484 7.74 -22.97 2.17
CA GLY A 484 7.12 -21.75 1.63
C GLY A 484 6.36 -21.95 0.32
N PHE A 485 5.95 -23.18 0.01
CA PHE A 485 4.98 -23.44 -1.06
C PHE A 485 3.56 -23.10 -0.59
N TYR A 486 2.70 -22.73 -1.52
CA TYR A 486 1.28 -22.48 -1.31
C TYR A 486 0.48 -23.27 -2.34
N LEU A 487 -0.39 -24.15 -1.85
CA LEU A 487 -1.35 -24.91 -2.64
C LEU A 487 -2.74 -24.27 -2.47
N ARG A 488 -3.42 -24.02 -3.58
CA ARG A 488 -4.86 -23.81 -3.62
C ARG A 488 -5.47 -24.83 -4.56
N ALA A 489 -6.47 -25.57 -4.09
CA ALA A 489 -7.22 -26.51 -4.91
C ALA A 489 -8.70 -26.32 -4.64
N TYR A 490 -9.53 -26.28 -5.67
CA TYR A 490 -10.97 -26.28 -5.51
C TYR A 490 -11.69 -26.93 -6.68
N GLY A 491 -12.84 -27.54 -6.39
CA GLY A 491 -13.79 -28.01 -7.38
C GLY A 491 -15.07 -27.18 -7.30
N ARG A 492 -15.71 -26.96 -8.45
CA ARG A 492 -17.06 -26.39 -8.54
C ARG A 492 -17.94 -27.30 -9.39
N MET A 493 -19.14 -27.58 -8.91
CA MET A 493 -20.17 -28.32 -9.63
C MET A 493 -21.42 -27.45 -9.75
N GLU A 494 -22.10 -27.53 -10.88
CA GLU A 494 -23.49 -27.08 -11.00
C GLU A 494 -24.28 -28.02 -11.91
N LYS A 495 -25.55 -28.27 -11.58
CA LYS A 495 -26.46 -29.08 -12.38
C LYS A 495 -27.86 -28.49 -12.29
N ALA A 496 -28.57 -28.46 -13.42
CA ALA A 496 -29.97 -28.09 -13.50
C ALA A 496 -30.75 -29.11 -14.31
N THR A 497 -32.01 -29.34 -13.94
CA THR A 497 -32.95 -30.16 -14.71
C THR A 497 -34.22 -29.34 -14.94
N LEU A 498 -34.41 -28.90 -16.18
CA LEU A 498 -35.33 -27.81 -16.49
C LEU A 498 -36.60 -28.33 -17.19
N ARG A 499 -37.75 -27.81 -16.76
CA ARG A 499 -39.00 -27.95 -17.53
C ARG A 499 -39.04 -26.82 -18.56
N ALA A 500 -39.44 -27.15 -19.80
CA ALA A 500 -39.25 -26.34 -21.00
C ALA A 500 -39.43 -24.81 -20.82
N GLY A 501 -38.42 -24.04 -21.23
CA GLY A 501 -38.48 -22.57 -21.28
C GLY A 501 -37.15 -21.82 -21.06
N ASP A 502 -36.10 -22.49 -20.57
CA ASP A 502 -34.76 -21.92 -20.38
C ASP A 502 -33.84 -22.24 -21.57
N ILE A 503 -32.79 -21.41 -21.77
CA ILE A 503 -31.90 -21.44 -22.95
C ILE A 503 -31.13 -22.77 -23.11
N LEU A 504 -30.88 -23.50 -22.02
CA LEU A 504 -30.20 -24.79 -22.02
C LEU A 504 -31.09 -25.85 -21.36
N ASN A 505 -31.69 -26.73 -22.17
CA ASN A 505 -32.41 -27.90 -21.68
C ASN A 505 -31.39 -28.91 -21.10
N ASP A 506 -31.42 -29.08 -19.78
CA ASP A 506 -30.56 -29.95 -18.96
C ASP A 506 -29.05 -29.75 -19.15
N PHE A 507 -28.41 -29.10 -18.16
CA PHE A 507 -26.96 -28.92 -18.14
C PHE A 507 -26.30 -29.36 -16.83
N SER A 508 -25.03 -29.74 -16.93
CA SER A 508 -24.13 -29.85 -15.78
C SER A 508 -22.74 -29.30 -16.10
N THR A 509 -22.19 -28.45 -15.24
CA THR A 509 -20.80 -28.01 -15.27
C THR A 509 -20.02 -28.65 -14.14
N ASN A 510 -18.79 -29.07 -14.45
CA ASN A 510 -17.80 -29.47 -13.45
C ASN A 510 -16.51 -28.73 -13.76
N GLN A 511 -15.97 -28.00 -12.79
CA GLN A 511 -14.73 -27.27 -12.89
C GLN A 511 -13.77 -27.77 -11.82
N VAL A 512 -12.50 -27.97 -12.18
CA VAL A 512 -11.42 -28.21 -11.23
C VAL A 512 -10.38 -27.11 -11.42
N THR A 513 -9.80 -26.64 -10.33
CA THR A 513 -8.68 -25.70 -10.37
C THR A 513 -7.66 -26.06 -9.31
N LEU A 514 -6.42 -26.25 -9.75
CA LEU A 514 -5.24 -26.51 -8.92
C LEU A 514 -4.24 -25.38 -9.16
N GLN A 515 -3.64 -24.86 -8.09
CA GLN A 515 -2.62 -23.82 -8.14
C GLN A 515 -1.55 -24.16 -7.10
N ILE A 516 -0.30 -24.31 -7.53
CA ILE A 516 0.86 -24.46 -6.65
C ILE A 516 1.80 -23.29 -6.94
N SER A 517 2.13 -22.51 -5.92
CA SER A 517 3.06 -21.39 -6.05
C SER A 517 4.10 -21.36 -4.94
N LYS A 518 5.17 -20.60 -5.16
CA LYS A 518 6.25 -20.40 -4.19
C LYS A 518 6.77 -18.97 -4.33
N ALA A 519 6.73 -18.23 -3.23
CA ALA A 519 7.51 -17.01 -3.09
C ALA A 519 8.94 -17.39 -2.63
N PHE A 520 9.96 -16.81 -3.25
CA PHE A 520 11.36 -16.99 -2.87
C PHE A 520 12.08 -15.64 -2.85
N GLY A 521 13.13 -15.55 -2.04
CA GLY A 521 13.91 -14.33 -1.82
C GLY A 521 15.40 -14.64 -1.80
N TRP A 522 16.21 -13.66 -2.20
CA TRP A 522 17.67 -13.74 -2.21
C TRP A 522 18.28 -12.36 -1.93
N GLY A 523 19.61 -12.30 -1.88
CA GLY A 523 20.34 -11.12 -1.40
C GLY A 523 20.23 -10.94 0.11
N LYS A 524 20.98 -9.99 0.66
CA LYS A 524 20.86 -9.60 2.07
C LYS A 524 19.78 -8.54 2.22
N LYS A 525 18.97 -8.63 3.28
CA LYS A 525 18.14 -7.50 3.72
C LYS A 525 19.06 -6.42 4.27
N THR A 526 19.20 -5.33 3.54
CA THR A 526 19.79 -4.07 4.03
C THR A 526 18.88 -3.58 5.16
N ARG A 527 19.24 -3.86 6.42
CA ARG A 527 18.55 -3.33 7.59
C ARG A 527 18.92 -1.86 7.71
N VAL A 528 17.93 -0.99 7.53
CA VAL A 528 18.03 0.43 7.88
C VAL A 528 17.49 0.54 9.30
N ALA A 529 18.33 0.99 10.23
CA ALA A 529 17.96 1.18 11.62
C ALA A 529 17.07 2.42 11.79
N GLY A 530 16.25 2.47 12.85
CA GLY A 530 15.28 3.55 13.08
C GLY A 530 14.10 3.58 12.10
N GLN A 531 13.94 2.58 11.22
CA GLN A 531 12.83 2.56 10.27
C GLN A 531 11.53 2.03 10.91
N MET A 532 10.56 2.89 11.17
CA MET A 532 9.27 2.48 11.73
C MET A 532 8.35 1.81 10.69
N PRO A 533 7.50 0.84 11.09
CA PRO A 533 6.53 0.24 10.18
C PRO A 533 5.56 1.27 9.59
N GLY A 534 5.51 1.37 8.25
CA GLY A 534 4.64 2.31 7.54
C GLY A 534 5.23 3.70 7.30
N GLN A 535 6.45 3.97 7.76
CA GLN A 535 7.17 5.22 7.47
C GLN A 535 7.60 5.29 5.99
N GLU A 536 7.41 6.45 5.36
CA GLU A 536 7.90 6.70 4.00
C GLU A 536 9.44 6.74 3.99
N TRP A 537 10.06 6.01 3.06
CA TRP A 537 11.51 5.92 2.99
C TRP A 537 12.12 7.12 2.27
N LEU A 538 12.42 8.17 3.05
CA LEU A 538 13.06 9.41 2.56
C LEU A 538 14.56 9.24 2.25
N GLY A 539 15.16 8.10 2.61
CA GLY A 539 16.58 7.78 2.46
C GLY A 539 17.18 7.28 3.78
N SER A 540 18.51 7.19 3.83
CA SER A 540 19.26 6.89 5.05
C SER A 540 20.47 7.81 5.23
N GLY A 541 20.90 8.01 6.48
CA GLY A 541 22.14 8.64 6.90
C GLY A 541 22.91 7.73 7.88
N VAL A 542 23.84 8.31 8.64
CA VAL A 542 24.66 7.63 9.66
C VAL A 542 24.39 8.31 11.02
N ILE A 543 24.38 7.53 12.11
CA ILE A 543 24.57 8.06 13.47
C ILE A 543 25.91 7.55 13.98
N GLU A 544 26.77 8.43 14.46
CA GLU A 544 28.08 8.09 15.03
C GLU A 544 28.29 8.83 16.36
N GLY A 545 29.25 8.41 17.18
CA GLY A 545 29.58 9.13 18.40
C GLY A 545 30.51 8.37 19.35
N TRP A 546 30.79 8.99 20.49
CA TRP A 546 31.69 8.44 21.51
C TRP A 546 31.03 8.34 22.88
N VAL A 547 31.43 7.32 23.63
CA VAL A 547 31.14 7.10 25.05
C VAL A 547 32.47 7.20 25.80
N PHE A 548 32.67 8.24 26.61
CA PHE A 548 33.97 8.55 27.19
C PHE A 548 33.89 9.15 28.60
N ASN A 549 34.98 8.98 29.35
CA ASN A 549 35.19 9.58 30.66
C ASN A 549 35.56 11.06 30.49
N ASP A 550 34.57 11.94 30.66
CA ASP A 550 34.74 13.39 30.70
C ASP A 550 35.30 13.78 32.07
N ALA A 551 36.60 14.06 32.10
CA ALA A 551 37.35 14.31 33.31
C ALA A 551 37.31 15.78 33.74
N ASN A 552 36.99 16.70 32.82
CA ASN A 552 37.01 18.15 33.05
C ASN A 552 35.62 18.82 33.00
N LEU A 553 34.58 18.06 32.65
CA LEU A 553 33.17 18.44 32.53
C LEU A 553 32.87 19.48 31.44
N ASN A 554 33.55 19.40 30.30
CA ASN A 554 33.30 20.27 29.15
C ASN A 554 32.35 19.65 28.09
N HIS A 555 31.91 18.41 28.27
CA HIS A 555 31.06 17.64 27.36
C HIS A 555 31.66 17.41 25.95
N ALA A 556 32.98 17.57 25.80
CA ALA A 556 33.70 17.45 24.53
C ALA A 556 34.96 16.60 24.70
N ARG A 557 35.01 15.44 24.03
CA ARG A 557 36.11 14.49 24.18
C ARG A 557 37.49 15.12 23.92
N ASP A 558 38.26 15.28 24.98
CA ASP A 558 39.59 15.90 24.96
C ASP A 558 40.74 14.89 24.78
N THR A 559 41.94 15.43 24.53
CA THR A 559 43.16 14.62 24.45
C THR A 559 43.53 14.07 25.82
N GLY A 560 43.39 12.76 26.00
CA GLY A 560 43.62 12.07 27.27
C GLY A 560 42.36 11.48 27.89
N GLU A 561 41.18 11.75 27.33
CA GLU A 561 39.92 11.19 27.80
C GLU A 561 39.65 9.81 27.20
N GLU A 562 39.66 8.81 28.07
CA GLU A 562 39.50 7.41 27.71
C GLU A 562 38.05 7.11 27.30
N GLY A 563 37.90 6.49 26.12
CA GLY A 563 36.63 5.92 25.68
C GLY A 563 36.35 4.59 26.36
N VAL A 564 35.08 4.25 26.58
CA VAL A 564 34.70 3.02 27.29
C VAL A 564 34.11 1.99 26.33
N GLU A 565 34.79 0.85 26.25
CA GLU A 565 34.45 -0.30 25.42
C GLU A 565 33.25 -1.08 25.96
N GLY A 566 32.49 -1.72 25.06
CA GLY A 566 31.49 -2.71 25.45
C GLY A 566 30.16 -2.11 25.93
N VAL A 567 29.99 -0.79 25.85
CA VAL A 567 28.74 -0.09 26.15
C VAL A 567 27.79 -0.24 24.97
N LYS A 568 26.54 -0.62 25.25
CA LYS A 568 25.55 -0.85 24.18
C LYS A 568 24.73 0.40 23.95
N ILE A 569 24.67 0.85 22.69
CA ILE A 569 23.81 1.93 22.26
C ILE A 569 22.62 1.36 21.48
N ARG A 570 21.44 1.95 21.65
CA ARG A 570 20.17 1.47 21.10
C ARG A 570 19.35 2.60 20.46
N LEU A 571 18.67 2.30 19.35
CA LEU A 571 17.65 3.18 18.75
C LEU A 571 16.22 2.75 19.14
N GLU A 572 15.24 3.62 18.90
CA GLU A 572 13.84 3.41 19.27
C GLU A 572 13.19 2.19 18.60
N ASP A 573 13.70 1.74 17.46
CA ASP A 573 13.27 0.52 16.75
C ASP A 573 13.83 -0.79 17.38
N GLY A 574 14.73 -0.67 18.36
CA GLY A 574 15.43 -1.79 18.99
C GLY A 574 16.72 -2.22 18.28
N SER A 575 17.18 -1.49 17.25
CA SER A 575 18.51 -1.68 16.68
C SER A 575 19.59 -1.31 17.70
N THR A 576 20.68 -2.07 17.76
CA THR A 576 21.75 -1.86 18.75
C THR A 576 23.14 -2.00 18.15
N VAL A 577 24.08 -1.22 18.66
CA VAL A 577 25.53 -1.35 18.42
C VAL A 577 26.27 -1.32 19.76
N THR A 578 27.56 -1.64 19.75
CA THR A 578 28.41 -1.66 20.94
C THR A 578 29.63 -0.79 20.68
N THR A 579 30.08 -0.04 21.68
CA THR A 579 31.30 0.77 21.59
C THR A 579 32.56 -0.06 21.47
N ASP A 580 33.50 0.42 20.66
CA ASP A 580 34.83 -0.16 20.51
C ASP A 580 35.81 0.27 21.63
N ALA A 581 37.06 -0.18 21.52
CA ALA A 581 38.15 0.11 22.46
C ALA A 581 38.52 1.62 22.57
N GLN A 582 37.99 2.48 21.69
CA GLN A 582 38.14 3.93 21.75
C GLN A 582 36.84 4.62 22.18
N GLY A 583 35.84 3.86 22.65
CA GLY A 583 34.52 4.33 23.03
C GLY A 583 33.63 4.71 21.84
N HIS A 584 34.07 4.48 20.59
CA HIS A 584 33.35 4.90 19.40
C HIS A 584 32.23 3.90 19.04
N TYR A 585 31.11 4.40 18.52
CA TYR A 585 30.04 3.58 17.97
C TYR A 585 29.43 4.20 16.71
N GLU A 586 28.96 3.36 15.79
CA GLU A 586 28.39 3.79 14.52
C GLU A 586 27.17 2.94 14.13
N PHE A 587 26.06 3.59 13.74
CA PHE A 587 24.97 3.02 12.96
C PHE A 587 25.14 3.46 11.48
N PRO A 588 25.73 2.62 10.60
CA PRO A 588 26.10 3.00 9.22
C PRO A 588 24.92 3.21 8.26
N ALA A 589 23.69 2.92 8.70
CA ALA A 589 22.48 3.12 7.90
C ALA A 589 21.25 3.30 8.80
N VAL A 590 20.95 4.55 9.15
CA VAL A 590 19.74 4.95 9.89
C VAL A 590 18.77 5.63 8.93
N ALA A 591 17.46 5.47 9.12
CA ALA A 591 16.44 6.16 8.32
C ALA A 591 16.62 7.68 8.40
N ALA A 592 16.14 8.43 7.39
CA ALA A 592 16.08 9.88 7.50
C ALA A 592 14.82 10.29 8.30
N GLY A 593 15.01 11.10 9.35
CA GLY A 593 13.96 11.46 10.31
C GLY A 593 14.52 11.84 11.68
N LYS A 594 13.63 11.95 12.67
CA LYS A 594 14.01 12.13 14.08
C LYS A 594 14.06 10.77 14.76
N HIS A 595 15.17 10.51 15.46
CA HIS A 595 15.48 9.26 16.14
C HIS A 595 15.85 9.53 17.59
N VAL A 596 15.82 8.49 18.42
CA VAL A 596 16.14 8.53 19.84
C VAL A 596 17.22 7.49 20.12
N VAL A 597 18.38 7.98 20.57
CA VAL A 597 19.57 7.17 20.90
C VAL A 597 19.61 7.00 22.42
N THR A 598 19.63 5.75 22.90
CA THR A 598 19.72 5.41 24.33
C THR A 598 20.96 4.58 24.61
N MET A 599 21.71 4.94 25.65
CA MET A 599 22.86 4.19 26.16
C MET A 599 22.45 3.17 27.25
N ASP A 600 23.06 1.99 27.24
CA ASP A 600 22.88 0.94 28.27
C ASP A 600 23.90 1.14 29.40
N THR A 601 23.48 1.84 30.46
CA THR A 601 24.32 2.29 31.58
C THR A 601 24.89 1.15 32.44
N ARG A 602 24.41 -0.09 32.30
CA ARG A 602 24.84 -1.27 33.11
C ARG A 602 26.31 -1.69 32.93
N ARG A 603 27.00 -1.14 31.93
CA ARG A 603 28.44 -1.38 31.68
C ARG A 603 29.34 -0.26 32.22
N ILE A 604 28.76 0.83 32.72
CA ILE A 604 29.48 1.92 33.37
C ILE A 604 29.70 1.56 34.85
N PRO A 605 30.92 1.72 35.42
CA PRO A 605 31.16 1.41 36.82
C PRO A 605 30.41 2.35 37.76
N ALA A 606 29.93 1.85 38.90
CA ALA A 606 29.13 2.62 39.87
C ALA A 606 29.85 3.83 40.50
N SER A 607 31.16 3.94 40.36
CA SER A 607 31.97 5.10 40.75
C SER A 607 31.91 6.27 39.76
N TYR A 608 31.21 6.10 38.64
CA TYR A 608 30.94 7.16 37.65
C TYR A 608 29.47 7.59 37.72
N THR A 609 29.23 8.84 37.37
CA THR A 609 27.90 9.47 37.46
C THR A 609 27.61 10.26 36.19
N PHE A 610 26.33 10.30 35.80
CA PHE A 610 25.88 10.95 34.57
C PHE A 610 25.43 12.39 34.85
N PHE A 611 25.87 13.31 34.00
CA PHE A 611 25.49 14.72 34.09
C PHE A 611 24.34 15.08 33.15
N ASP A 612 24.22 14.33 32.05
CA ASP A 612 23.17 14.42 31.04
C ASP A 612 22.22 13.20 31.08
N SER A 613 21.29 13.16 30.13
CA SER A 613 20.39 12.03 29.95
C SER A 613 21.08 10.83 29.27
N GLU A 614 20.82 9.62 29.74
CA GLU A 614 21.15 8.37 29.03
C GLU A 614 20.40 8.21 27.68
N THR A 615 19.51 9.14 27.33
CA THR A 615 18.72 9.15 26.10
C THR A 615 18.73 10.53 25.42
N MET A 616 19.15 10.58 24.15
CA MET A 616 19.24 11.80 23.35
C MET A 616 18.40 11.71 22.07
N ALA A 617 17.83 12.83 21.62
CA ALA A 617 17.12 12.93 20.35
C ALA A 617 18.05 13.49 19.25
N VAL A 618 18.00 12.93 18.05
CA VAL A 618 18.84 13.33 16.91
C VAL A 618 18.04 13.36 15.61
N GLU A 619 18.35 14.29 14.70
CA GLU A 619 17.73 14.36 13.38
C GLU A 619 18.72 13.89 12.30
N VAL A 620 18.44 12.73 11.70
CA VAL A 620 19.25 12.13 10.65
C VAL A 620 18.79 12.64 9.28
N LYS A 621 19.73 13.25 8.54
CA LYS A 621 19.52 13.71 7.16
C LYS A 621 20.05 12.66 6.17
N ARG A 622 19.37 12.53 5.03
CA ARG A 622 19.77 11.59 3.96
C ARG A 622 21.21 11.87 3.51
N ARG A 623 22.05 10.82 3.51
CA ARG A 623 23.49 10.85 3.14
C ARG A 623 24.33 11.82 3.98
N SER A 624 23.94 12.05 5.23
CA SER A 624 24.71 12.80 6.22
C SER A 624 24.98 11.92 7.44
N SER A 625 26.10 12.16 8.12
CA SER A 625 26.27 11.73 9.51
C SER A 625 25.56 12.68 10.47
N ALA A 626 25.17 12.17 11.63
CA ALA A 626 24.76 12.92 12.81
C ALA A 626 25.52 12.38 14.02
N ARG A 627 26.09 13.27 14.83
CA ARG A 627 26.93 12.91 15.99
C ARG A 627 26.11 12.95 17.29
N VAL A 628 26.24 11.92 18.13
CA VAL A 628 25.61 11.82 19.45
C VAL A 628 26.62 11.25 20.45
N ASP A 629 27.12 12.09 21.34
CA ASP A 629 28.13 11.69 22.33
C ASP A 629 27.51 11.49 23.71
N PHE A 630 28.09 10.58 24.50
CA PHE A 630 27.71 10.33 25.89
C PHE A 630 28.93 10.53 26.80
N ALA A 631 28.92 11.65 27.51
CA ALA A 631 29.90 11.99 28.54
C ALA A 631 29.43 11.53 29.93
N PHE A 632 30.36 11.05 30.75
CA PHE A 632 30.16 10.73 32.16
C PHE A 632 31.50 10.91 32.88
N GLY A 633 31.46 11.25 34.16
CA GLY A 633 32.67 11.54 34.93
C GLY A 633 32.68 10.80 36.26
N LYS A 634 33.87 10.70 36.86
CA LYS A 634 34.02 10.04 38.16
C LYS A 634 33.27 10.83 39.24
N GLY A 635 32.37 10.16 39.95
CA GLY A 635 31.64 10.74 41.07
C GLY A 635 32.59 11.13 42.21
N ALA A 636 32.24 12.21 42.89
CA ALA A 636 32.93 12.67 44.09
C ALA A 636 32.43 11.92 45.34
N GLU A 637 33.25 11.95 46.39
CA GLU A 637 32.95 11.41 47.71
C GLU A 637 32.98 12.52 48.77
N ILE A 638 32.08 12.43 49.74
CA ILE A 638 32.14 13.21 50.97
C ILE A 638 32.26 12.25 52.14
N ARG A 639 33.23 12.48 53.03
CA ARG A 639 33.46 11.70 54.26
C ARG A 639 33.61 12.62 55.46
N GLY A 640 32.89 12.33 56.54
CA GLY A 640 32.90 13.13 57.75
C GLY A 640 32.52 12.35 58.99
N ARG A 641 32.41 13.05 60.12
CA ARG A 641 32.01 12.47 61.41
C ARG A 641 31.01 13.38 62.14
N VAL A 642 30.14 12.79 62.94
CA VAL A 642 29.38 13.49 63.98
C VAL A 642 30.02 13.13 65.33
N LEU A 643 30.45 14.13 66.09
CA LEU A 643 31.23 13.97 67.32
C LEU A 643 30.56 14.66 68.51
N GLU A 644 30.73 14.08 69.70
CA GLU A 644 30.31 14.66 70.97
C GLU A 644 31.22 15.85 71.36
N ASP A 645 30.61 17.04 71.45
CA ASP A 645 31.22 18.22 72.06
C ASP A 645 30.97 18.18 73.57
N THR A 646 32.03 17.96 74.37
CA THR A 646 31.90 17.79 75.82
C THR A 646 32.06 19.09 76.61
N ASP A 647 32.65 20.15 76.03
CA ASP A 647 32.82 21.47 76.68
C ASP A 647 31.86 22.55 76.13
N GLY A 648 31.13 22.24 75.06
CA GLY A 648 30.07 23.06 74.48
C GLY A 648 30.55 24.25 73.66
N LYS A 649 31.84 24.28 73.32
CA LYS A 649 32.52 25.43 72.69
C LYS A 649 32.71 25.28 71.18
N GLY A 650 32.06 24.31 70.53
CA GLY A 650 32.09 24.16 69.08
C GLY A 650 33.45 23.73 68.52
N ARG A 651 34.21 22.94 69.29
CA ARG A 651 35.49 22.36 68.87
C ARG A 651 35.63 20.91 69.36
N ALA A 652 36.16 20.02 68.52
CA ALA A 652 36.40 18.64 68.92
C ALA A 652 37.52 18.55 69.96
N ALA A 653 37.26 17.86 71.07
CA ALA A 653 38.31 17.48 72.01
C ALA A 653 39.19 16.34 71.42
N PRO A 654 40.48 16.22 71.81
CA PRO A 654 41.30 15.06 71.45
C PRO A 654 40.64 13.77 71.97
N GLY A 655 40.32 12.84 71.05
CA GLY A 655 39.61 11.61 71.38
C GLY A 655 38.09 11.76 71.61
N ALA A 656 37.47 12.84 71.12
CA ALA A 656 36.01 13.00 71.13
C ALA A 656 35.30 11.76 70.54
N LYS A 657 34.26 11.29 71.23
CA LYS A 657 33.47 10.14 70.79
C LYS A 657 32.62 10.49 69.57
N GLY A 658 32.44 9.53 68.67
CA GLY A 658 31.43 9.64 67.64
C GLY A 658 30.03 9.40 68.18
N LEU A 659 29.03 10.02 67.53
CA LEU A 659 27.63 9.77 67.80
C LEU A 659 27.04 8.85 66.71
N PRO A 660 26.62 7.63 67.03
CA PRO A 660 25.97 6.72 66.09
C PRO A 660 24.51 7.07 65.82
N ASP A 661 23.95 6.50 64.76
CA ASP A 661 22.53 6.58 64.40
C ASP A 661 22.01 8.02 64.16
N VAL A 662 22.91 8.95 63.88
CA VAL A 662 22.59 10.35 63.55
C VAL A 662 22.40 10.49 62.04
N LEU A 663 21.25 11.03 61.62
CA LEU A 663 20.91 11.21 60.21
C LEU A 663 21.56 12.46 59.62
N VAL A 664 22.43 12.27 58.64
CA VAL A 664 23.07 13.31 57.83
C VAL A 664 22.31 13.46 56.51
N LEU A 665 21.95 14.69 56.17
CA LEU A 665 21.20 15.07 54.97
C LEU A 665 22.12 15.82 54.00
N LEU A 666 22.04 15.51 52.70
CA LEU A 666 22.81 16.14 51.63
C LEU A 666 21.89 16.66 50.53
N LYS A 667 21.86 17.98 50.33
CA LYS A 667 21.07 18.67 49.28
C LYS A 667 22.01 19.28 48.23
N PRO A 668 21.60 19.45 46.95
CA PRO A 668 20.29 19.11 46.38
C PRO A 668 20.13 17.59 46.11
N GLY A 669 18.92 17.08 46.33
CA GLY A 669 18.56 15.67 46.25
C GLY A 669 18.11 15.10 47.61
N ASP A 670 17.74 13.83 47.63
CA ASP A 670 17.35 13.07 48.84
C ASP A 670 18.47 12.10 49.28
N TRP A 671 19.73 12.53 49.14
CA TRP A 671 20.88 11.75 49.57
C TRP A 671 21.02 11.87 51.09
N ASN A 672 20.64 10.82 51.81
CA ASN A 672 20.66 10.79 53.27
C ASN A 672 21.37 9.52 53.78
N THR A 673 22.10 9.63 54.88
CA THR A 673 22.80 8.48 55.49
C THR A 673 22.85 8.61 57.01
N TYR A 674 22.97 7.49 57.72
CA TYR A 674 23.15 7.46 59.18
C TYR A 674 24.63 7.29 59.53
N THR A 675 25.05 7.84 60.67
CA THR A 675 26.40 7.61 61.19
C THR A 675 26.59 6.21 61.76
N ASP A 676 27.79 5.65 61.57
CA ASP A 676 28.18 4.36 62.15
C ASP A 676 28.47 4.41 63.66
N SER A 677 28.85 3.26 64.24
CA SER A 677 29.21 3.12 65.67
C SER A 677 30.35 4.04 66.16
N GLU A 678 31.15 4.58 65.25
CA GLU A 678 32.24 5.53 65.51
C GLU A 678 31.89 6.96 65.08
N GLY A 679 30.63 7.21 64.72
CA GLY A 679 30.11 8.50 64.29
C GLY A 679 30.47 8.89 62.85
N ASN A 680 31.04 7.99 62.04
CA ASN A 680 31.43 8.32 60.66
C ASN A 680 30.23 8.30 59.71
N PHE A 681 30.23 9.19 58.72
CA PHE A 681 29.29 9.17 57.59
C PHE A 681 30.05 9.31 56.27
N PHE A 682 29.47 8.77 55.19
CA PHE A 682 29.98 8.99 53.84
C PHE A 682 28.86 9.05 52.80
N PHE A 683 29.14 9.76 51.71
CA PHE A 683 28.38 9.80 50.47
C PHE A 683 29.35 9.53 49.31
N GLU A 684 28.92 8.77 48.31
CA GLU A 684 29.72 8.39 47.14
C GLU A 684 28.91 8.55 45.84
N GLY A 685 29.59 8.58 44.69
CA GLY A 685 28.93 8.72 43.38
C GLY A 685 28.33 10.11 43.11
N LEU A 686 28.68 11.11 43.92
CA LEU A 686 28.09 12.46 43.84
C LEU A 686 28.53 13.18 42.56
N ALA A 687 27.59 13.84 41.90
CA ALA A 687 27.90 14.68 40.74
C ALA A 687 28.63 15.96 41.19
N PRO A 688 29.75 16.37 40.55
CA PRO A 688 30.44 17.62 40.91
C PRO A 688 29.51 18.84 40.84
N ARG A 689 29.27 19.49 41.98
CA ARG A 689 28.46 20.69 42.21
C ARG A 689 28.60 21.17 43.66
N GLU A 690 28.00 22.31 43.99
CA GLU A 690 27.77 22.69 45.39
C GLU A 690 26.69 21.80 46.03
N TYR A 691 27.02 21.26 47.19
CA TYR A 691 26.11 20.58 48.11
C TYR A 691 26.04 21.29 49.46
N GLU A 692 24.92 21.12 50.15
CA GLU A 692 24.63 21.58 51.49
C GLU A 692 24.41 20.37 52.41
N LEU A 693 25.23 20.24 53.45
CA LEU A 693 25.13 19.18 54.46
C LEU A 693 24.52 19.71 55.75
N SER A 694 23.59 18.92 56.30
CA SER A 694 23.00 19.18 57.62
C SER A 694 22.79 17.86 58.38
N VAL A 695 22.49 17.98 59.67
CA VAL A 695 22.12 16.84 60.51
C VAL A 695 20.68 17.02 60.95
N HIS A 696 19.87 15.96 60.89
CA HIS A 696 18.46 16.02 61.25
C HIS A 696 18.29 16.14 62.77
N PRO A 697 17.78 17.27 63.32
CA PRO A 697 17.83 17.53 64.77
C PRO A 697 17.12 16.48 65.62
N GLU A 698 16.04 15.88 65.10
CA GLU A 698 15.26 14.85 65.82
C GLU A 698 15.99 13.50 65.96
N THR A 699 17.10 13.29 65.22
CA THR A 699 17.93 12.08 65.33
C THR A 699 19.08 12.22 66.32
N LEU A 700 19.21 13.38 66.95
CA LEU A 700 20.22 13.62 67.98
C LEU A 700 19.76 13.06 69.34
N PRO A 701 20.69 12.66 70.22
CA PRO A 701 20.36 12.26 71.60
C PRO A 701 19.56 13.34 72.35
N ALA A 702 18.65 12.92 73.23
CA ALA A 702 17.81 13.85 73.99
C ALA A 702 18.65 14.89 74.77
N TYR A 703 18.16 16.13 74.87
CA TYR A 703 18.85 17.26 75.51
C TYR A 703 20.19 17.67 74.86
N SER A 704 20.39 17.33 73.58
CA SER A 704 21.54 17.81 72.81
C SER A 704 21.23 19.06 71.97
N ARG A 705 22.29 19.77 71.57
CA ARG A 705 22.25 20.87 70.59
C ARG A 705 23.49 20.80 69.69
N ILE A 706 23.35 21.17 68.42
CA ILE A 706 24.50 21.30 67.52
C ILE A 706 25.33 22.53 67.94
N THR A 707 26.65 22.38 67.96
CA THR A 707 27.62 23.44 68.31
C THR A 707 28.60 23.78 67.18
N SER A 708 28.57 23.06 66.05
CA SER A 708 29.28 23.47 64.84
C SER A 708 28.79 24.83 64.34
N SER A 709 29.70 25.79 64.18
CA SER A 709 29.43 27.10 63.57
C SER A 709 29.23 27.03 62.05
N GLU A 710 29.67 25.95 61.41
CA GLU A 710 29.66 25.76 59.96
C GLU A 710 28.46 24.91 59.49
N MET A 711 27.28 25.05 60.13
CA MET A 711 26.07 24.32 59.75
C MET A 711 24.98 25.27 59.20
N PRO A 712 24.36 24.97 58.04
CA PRO A 712 24.67 23.84 57.16
C PRO A 712 26.00 24.03 56.41
N ALA A 713 26.75 22.93 56.25
CA ALA A 713 28.09 22.97 55.66
C ALA A 713 28.00 22.93 54.14
N LYS A 714 28.56 23.95 53.48
CA LYS A 714 28.60 24.02 52.01
C LYS A 714 29.89 23.40 51.47
N VAL A 715 29.76 22.50 50.51
CA VAL A 715 30.87 21.76 49.90
C VAL A 715 30.72 21.80 48.39
N ASN A 716 31.66 22.43 47.69
CA ASN A 716 31.70 22.45 46.23
C ASN A 716 32.63 21.35 45.71
N LEU A 717 32.05 20.28 45.17
CA LEU A 717 32.78 19.09 44.72
C LEU A 717 33.29 19.23 43.28
N LYS A 718 34.53 18.78 43.05
CA LYS A 718 35.16 18.59 41.74
C LYS A 718 35.10 17.12 41.28
N PRO A 719 35.32 16.82 39.98
CA PRO A 719 35.37 15.44 39.47
C PRO A 719 36.30 14.53 40.27
N GLY A 720 35.78 13.40 40.75
CA GLY A 720 36.52 12.41 41.54
C GLY A 720 37.11 12.89 42.87
N GLU A 721 36.74 14.08 43.37
CA GLU A 721 37.24 14.63 44.63
C GLU A 721 36.75 13.84 45.84
N VAL A 722 37.60 13.68 46.86
CA VAL A 722 37.25 13.03 48.13
C VAL A 722 37.40 14.05 49.25
N VAL A 723 36.30 14.71 49.62
CA VAL A 723 36.29 15.68 50.72
C VAL A 723 36.29 14.91 52.04
N ARG A 724 37.21 15.28 52.95
CA ARG A 724 37.43 14.63 54.24
C ARG A 724 37.49 15.65 55.37
N GLY A 725 37.23 15.21 56.59
CA GLY A 725 37.43 16.01 57.80
C GLY A 725 36.26 16.93 58.17
N LEU A 726 35.12 16.82 57.48
CA LEU A 726 33.88 17.48 57.86
C LEU A 726 33.39 16.89 59.19
N ASN A 727 33.44 17.68 60.26
CA ASN A 727 33.03 17.25 61.60
C ASN A 727 31.85 18.08 62.10
N PHE A 728 30.71 17.43 62.31
CA PHE A 728 29.57 18.02 63.00
C PHE A 728 29.68 17.77 64.50
N LEU A 729 29.57 18.83 65.28
CA LEU A 729 29.78 18.84 66.73
C LEU A 729 28.43 19.01 67.42
N VAL A 730 28.17 18.12 68.38
CA VAL A 730 26.89 18.05 69.10
C VAL A 730 27.18 18.02 70.59
N TYR A 731 26.75 19.06 71.30
CA TYR A 731 26.82 19.12 72.75
C TYR A 731 25.64 18.40 73.37
N HIS A 732 25.90 17.37 74.17
CA HIS A 732 24.89 16.64 74.93
C HIS A 732 24.91 17.08 76.39
N GLY A 733 23.88 17.82 76.83
CA GLY A 733 23.76 18.30 78.19
C GLY A 733 23.45 17.15 79.15
N ARG A 734 24.23 16.99 80.23
CA ARG A 734 23.86 16.04 81.29
C ARG A 734 22.55 16.48 81.94
N PRO A 735 21.53 15.62 82.06
CA PRO A 735 20.28 15.99 82.70
C PRO A 735 20.51 16.33 84.17
N ILE A 736 20.03 17.50 84.61
CA ILE A 736 20.00 17.88 86.02
C ILE A 736 18.87 17.09 86.67
N VAL A 737 19.21 15.97 87.32
CA VAL A 737 18.27 15.23 88.16
C VAL A 737 18.11 16.01 89.46
N PHE A 738 17.00 16.75 89.58
CA PHE A 738 16.54 17.22 90.88
C PHE A 738 16.14 15.99 91.72
N LYS A 739 16.66 15.93 92.94
CA LYS A 739 16.45 14.83 93.89
C LYS A 739 15.22 15.06 94.76
#